data_AF-A0A7J6CCT5-F1
#
_entry.id   AF-A0A7J6CCT5-F1
#
_cell.length_a   1.000
_cell.length_b   1.000
_cell.length_c   1.000
_cell.angle_alpha   90.00
_cell.angle_beta   90.00
_cell.angle_gamma   90.00
#
_symmetry.space_group_name_H-M   'P 1'
#
loop_
_entity.id
_entity.type
_entity.pdbx_description
1 polymer ?
#
loop_
_entity_poly.entity_id
_entity_poly.type
_entity_poly.pdbx_seq_one_letter_code
_entity_poly.pdbx_strand_id
1 'polypeptide(L)'
;MSRRRHSDESDAGSQPHKRRRTSEPIEIEDRLESLICRVGEKSTSSLESNLEGLAGVLEADLPNYKNKILRILCAVARLLPEKLTVYTTLVGLLNARNYNFGGEFVEAMIRQLKETLKSNLYSEALYLVRFLCDLVNCHVIAAPSMVAMFENFVSVTQEEDIPQVRSDWYVYAVLSSLPWVGKELYEKKDVEMDRLLNQIEGYLKRRQKIHVPMLQVWTAEKPHPQEEYLDCLWAQVQKLKKDRWQERHILRPYIAFDSVLCEALQHNLPPFTPPAHSDDAVYPMPHVVFRMFDYTDAPEGPVMPGSHSVERFVIEENLHCIIKSHWRERKTCAAQLLSYPGKNKIPLNYHIVEVIFGELFQLPNPPHIDVMYTALLIELCKLQPGSLPQVLAQATEMMYMRLDTMNTTCIDRLLNWFSHHLSNFQFRWSWDDWADCLTQDIEKPKPKFVKEVLEKCMRLSYHQRIVDIVPPSFSALIPANPVCSYKYGEEADSSLPGFAMTTTVGNAIKNRASNEEILIVLKDVPNPNQDDDDDEGDGFNPLKIEVFLQTLLHLAAKSFSHSFSALAKFHEVLKTLTDSDEGKLHILRVLYDFWRNHPQMISVLVDKLIRTQIVDCAAVANWIFSPEMAHDFTRFYVWEILHSTIRKMNKHVQKIQKELDEAKEKLEKQHNKKQRDSGDEEDMEKNSEDEEGQLEEQIERLQEKVESAQSEQKNLFLVIFQRFIMLLTEHLVRCETSGVDINTTWYKNCIERLQQIFLMHHVIIQQYMGTLENLLFTAELDHHILAVYQQFCALQL
;
A
#
# COMPACT_ATOMS: atom_id res chain seq x y z
N MET A 1 -35.76 -44.58 9.31
CA MET A 1 -35.39 -45.67 10.24
C MET A 1 -33.86 -45.73 10.21
N SER A 2 -33.06 -45.64 11.26
CA SER A 2 -33.24 -45.64 12.71
C SER A 2 -32.50 -44.43 13.30
N ARG A 3 -33.15 -43.77 14.27
CA ARG A 3 -32.67 -42.65 15.09
C ARG A 3 -32.04 -43.22 16.37
N ARG A 4 -31.10 -42.49 17.00
CA ARG A 4 -31.28 -42.04 18.41
C ARG A 4 -30.21 -41.04 18.89
N ARG A 5 -30.72 -40.07 19.64
CA ARG A 5 -30.07 -39.02 20.45
C ARG A 5 -29.97 -39.50 21.92
N HIS A 6 -29.02 -38.89 22.63
CA HIS A 6 -28.97 -38.55 24.08
C HIS A 6 -29.07 -39.65 25.15
N SER A 7 -28.10 -39.69 26.08
CA SER A 7 -28.24 -39.13 27.44
C SER A 7 -26.91 -39.14 28.22
N ASP A 8 -26.75 -38.15 29.09
CA ASP A 8 -25.68 -37.92 30.07
C ASP A 8 -25.53 -39.02 31.13
N GLU A 9 -24.32 -39.13 31.71
CA GLU A 9 -24.13 -39.48 33.13
C GLU A 9 -22.78 -38.94 33.68
N SER A 10 -22.89 -37.92 34.54
CA SER A 10 -22.13 -37.61 35.77
C SER A 10 -20.59 -37.72 35.84
N ASP A 11 -19.96 -36.55 35.88
CA ASP A 11 -19.21 -35.98 37.02
C ASP A 11 -18.45 -36.95 37.98
N ALA A 12 -17.12 -37.03 37.84
CA ALA A 12 -16.16 -37.18 38.94
C ALA A 12 -14.72 -37.08 38.42
N GLY A 13 -13.96 -36.08 38.88
CA GLY A 13 -12.49 -36.11 38.83
C GLY A 13 -11.83 -34.90 38.16
N SER A 14 -12.03 -33.71 38.71
CA SER A 14 -11.18 -32.54 38.45
C SER A 14 -9.73 -32.81 38.88
N GLN A 15 -8.86 -33.22 37.95
CA GLN A 15 -7.41 -33.10 38.11
C GLN A 15 -6.97 -31.67 37.75
N PRO A 16 -6.28 -30.95 38.64
CA PRO A 16 -5.80 -29.61 38.34
C PRO A 16 -4.66 -29.71 37.32
N HIS A 17 -4.87 -29.15 36.13
CA HIS A 17 -3.78 -28.84 35.21
C HIS A 17 -2.72 -28.02 35.97
N LYS A 18 -1.55 -28.62 36.20
CA LYS A 18 -0.36 -27.93 36.69
C LYS A 18 -0.09 -26.75 35.74
N ARG A 19 -0.45 -25.54 36.16
CA ARG A 19 0.13 -24.31 35.60
C ARG A 19 1.64 -24.46 35.71
N ARG A 20 2.34 -24.46 34.58
CA ARG A 20 3.80 -24.26 34.54
C ARG A 20 4.06 -22.99 35.35
N ARG A 21 4.84 -23.10 36.43
CA ARG A 21 5.39 -21.93 37.14
C ARG A 21 6.24 -21.16 36.11
N THR A 22 5.75 -20.03 35.63
CA THR A 22 6.60 -18.96 35.15
C THR A 22 7.58 -18.63 36.28
N SER A 23 8.87 -18.57 35.97
CA SER A 23 9.88 -18.23 36.97
C SER A 23 9.71 -16.77 37.37
N GLU A 24 9.75 -16.46 38.67
CA GLU A 24 9.61 -15.09 39.23
C GLU A 24 10.36 -13.98 38.47
N PRO A 25 11.57 -14.18 37.91
CA PRO A 25 12.26 -13.16 37.12
C PRO A 25 11.51 -12.73 35.85
N ILE A 26 10.82 -13.65 35.16
CA ILE A 26 10.07 -13.37 33.94
C ILE A 26 8.84 -12.52 34.27
N GLU A 27 8.18 -12.80 35.40
CA GLU A 27 7.01 -12.04 35.83
C GLU A 27 7.34 -10.59 36.20
N ILE A 28 8.54 -10.34 36.73
CA ILE A 28 9.03 -8.97 37.01
C ILE A 28 9.39 -8.24 35.71
N GLU A 29 10.04 -8.91 34.76
CA GLU A 29 10.34 -8.31 33.45
C GLU A 29 9.07 -7.92 32.68
N ASP A 30 8.07 -8.80 32.63
CA ASP A 30 6.78 -8.53 31.98
C ASP A 30 6.03 -7.39 32.70
N ARG A 31 6.14 -7.31 34.02
CA ARG A 31 5.58 -6.21 34.81
C ARG A 31 6.25 -4.88 34.47
N LEU A 32 7.59 -4.83 34.36
CA LEU A 32 8.33 -3.62 34.00
C LEU A 32 7.92 -3.12 32.62
N GLU A 33 7.83 -4.02 31.64
CA GLU A 33 7.37 -3.70 30.29
C GLU A 33 5.93 -3.17 30.30
N SER A 34 5.03 -3.82 31.02
CA SER A 34 3.64 -3.37 31.19
C SER A 34 3.54 -1.97 31.80
N LEU A 35 4.32 -1.68 32.84
CA LEU A 35 4.32 -0.37 33.50
C LEU A 35 4.82 0.75 32.55
N ILE A 36 5.92 0.50 31.82
CA ILE A 36 6.47 1.47 30.86
C ILE A 36 5.52 1.66 29.67
N CYS A 37 4.90 0.60 29.15
CA CYS A 37 3.95 0.73 28.04
C CYS A 37 2.69 1.51 28.43
N ARG A 38 2.21 1.39 29.69
CA ARG A 38 0.95 1.99 30.14
C ARG A 38 1.07 3.41 30.68
N VAL A 39 2.27 3.91 31.00
CA VAL A 39 2.43 5.30 31.47
C VAL A 39 1.95 6.29 30.41
N GLY A 40 1.12 7.26 30.78
CA GLY A 40 0.48 8.19 29.83
C GLY A 40 -0.89 7.74 29.29
N GLU A 41 -1.33 6.52 29.60
CA GLU A 41 -2.72 6.12 29.38
C GLU A 41 -3.67 6.76 30.42
N LYS A 42 -4.99 6.61 30.19
CA LYS A 42 -6.02 7.08 31.14
C LYS A 42 -5.78 6.49 32.54
N SER A 43 -5.59 7.36 33.52
CA SER A 43 -5.32 7.02 34.92
C SER A 43 -6.16 7.90 35.85
N THR A 44 -6.38 7.43 37.08
CA THR A 44 -7.00 8.22 38.15
C THR A 44 -6.04 9.27 38.72
N SER A 45 -4.74 9.04 38.57
CA SER A 45 -3.68 9.95 39.02
C SER A 45 -3.19 10.83 37.87
N SER A 46 -2.61 11.99 38.20
CA SER A 46 -2.04 12.88 37.19
C SER A 46 -0.85 12.22 36.47
N LEU A 47 -0.55 12.70 35.25
CA LEU A 47 0.59 12.19 34.48
C LEU A 47 1.91 12.38 35.23
N GLU A 48 2.06 13.51 35.90
CA GLU A 48 3.23 13.85 36.71
C GLU A 48 3.40 12.84 37.85
N SER A 49 2.33 12.56 38.60
CA SER A 49 2.38 11.56 39.68
C SER A 49 2.73 10.16 39.17
N ASN A 50 2.21 9.77 38.00
CA ASN A 50 2.50 8.46 37.41
C ASN A 50 3.96 8.37 36.93
N LEU A 51 4.50 9.45 36.33
CA LEU A 51 5.90 9.52 35.89
C LEU A 51 6.87 9.47 37.06
N GLU A 52 6.62 10.26 38.11
CA GLU A 52 7.45 10.29 39.32
C GLU A 52 7.46 8.93 40.02
N GLY A 53 6.28 8.31 40.17
CA GLY A 53 6.15 6.97 40.75
C GLY A 53 6.85 5.90 39.92
N LEU A 54 6.73 5.94 38.59
CA LEU A 54 7.40 5.00 37.71
C LEU A 54 8.92 5.17 37.74
N ALA A 55 9.43 6.40 37.75
CA ALA A 55 10.87 6.66 37.86
C ALA A 55 11.44 6.03 39.15
N GLY A 56 10.75 6.16 40.28
CA GLY A 56 11.16 5.53 41.54
C GLY A 56 11.13 4.00 41.51
N VAL A 57 10.12 3.40 40.85
CA VAL A 57 10.06 1.93 40.66
C VAL A 57 11.22 1.44 39.81
N LEU A 58 11.46 2.09 38.67
CA LEU A 58 12.53 1.69 37.75
C LEU A 58 13.91 1.86 38.40
N GLU A 59 14.14 2.94 39.15
CA GLU A 59 15.38 3.16 39.91
C GLU A 59 15.66 2.02 40.90
N ALA A 60 14.64 1.59 41.66
CA ALA A 60 14.76 0.51 42.63
C ALA A 60 15.12 -0.83 41.97
N ASP A 61 14.68 -1.04 40.73
CA ASP A 61 14.92 -2.27 39.96
C ASP A 61 16.21 -2.23 39.10
N LEU A 62 16.88 -1.07 38.97
CA LEU A 62 18.14 -0.95 38.23
C LEU A 62 19.22 -1.97 38.63
N PRO A 63 19.47 -2.28 39.92
CA PRO A 63 20.55 -3.20 40.32
C PRO A 63 20.45 -4.59 39.66
N ASN A 64 19.24 -5.07 39.40
CA ASN A 64 19.00 -6.41 38.86
C ASN A 64 18.52 -6.38 37.39
N TYR A 65 17.88 -5.29 36.95
CA TYR A 65 17.16 -5.23 35.66
C TYR A 65 17.58 -4.08 34.74
N LYS A 66 18.70 -3.37 35.03
CA LYS A 66 19.19 -2.24 34.20
C LYS A 66 19.18 -2.53 32.69
N ASN A 67 19.74 -3.66 32.26
CA ASN A 67 19.81 -4.01 30.84
C ASN A 67 18.43 -4.19 30.19
N LYS A 68 17.48 -4.78 30.93
CA LYS A 68 16.10 -4.94 30.44
C LYS A 68 15.39 -3.60 30.37
N ILE A 69 15.54 -2.75 31.38
CA ILE A 69 14.96 -1.40 31.43
C ILE A 69 15.49 -0.55 30.25
N LEU A 70 16.81 -0.55 30.03
CA LEU A 70 17.43 0.12 28.88
C LEU A 70 16.82 -0.37 27.56
N ARG A 71 16.70 -1.69 27.38
CA ARG A 71 16.12 -2.28 26.17
C ARG A 71 14.67 -1.88 25.95
N ILE A 72 13.84 -1.88 27.01
CA ILE A 72 12.43 -1.48 26.92
C ILE A 72 12.33 0.01 26.57
N LEU A 73 13.11 0.88 27.23
CA LEU A 73 13.09 2.32 26.96
C LEU A 73 13.55 2.66 25.53
N CYS A 74 14.61 2.00 25.03
CA CYS A 74 15.02 2.12 23.63
C CYS A 74 13.94 1.60 22.66
N ALA A 75 13.21 0.54 23.04
CA ALA A 75 12.12 0.01 22.22
C ALA A 75 10.94 0.98 22.13
N VAL A 76 10.49 1.57 23.25
CA VAL A 76 9.37 2.54 23.22
C VAL A 76 9.76 3.85 22.54
N ALA A 77 11.04 4.27 22.63
CA ALA A 77 11.57 5.41 21.88
C ALA A 77 11.47 5.22 20.35
N ARG A 78 11.54 3.96 19.90
CA ARG A 78 11.46 3.57 18.48
C ARG A 78 10.04 3.23 18.02
N LEU A 79 9.21 2.68 18.90
CA LEU A 79 7.93 2.07 18.52
C LEU A 79 6.71 2.90 18.92
N LEU A 80 6.83 3.83 19.86
CA LEU A 80 5.72 4.65 20.39
C LEU A 80 6.02 6.17 20.30
N PRO A 81 6.35 6.70 19.10
CA PRO A 81 6.69 8.12 18.93
C PRO A 81 5.55 9.08 19.29
N GLU A 82 4.29 8.64 19.25
CA GLU A 82 3.13 9.44 19.68
C GLU A 82 3.15 9.76 21.19
N LYS A 83 3.96 9.04 21.98
CA LYS A 83 4.20 9.25 23.41
C LYS A 83 5.61 9.79 23.71
N LEU A 84 6.30 10.34 22.71
CA LEU A 84 7.68 10.84 22.79
C LEU A 84 7.99 11.60 24.08
N THR A 85 7.23 12.68 24.36
CA THR A 85 7.51 13.60 25.46
C THR A 85 7.21 13.01 26.84
N VAL A 86 6.39 11.95 26.90
CA VAL A 86 6.16 11.17 28.14
C VAL A 86 7.41 10.38 28.48
N TYR A 87 7.99 9.71 27.49
CA TYR A 87 9.16 8.86 27.66
C TYR A 87 10.45 9.65 27.86
N THR A 88 10.63 10.78 27.18
CA THR A 88 11.79 11.67 27.40
C THR A 88 11.77 12.25 28.82
N THR A 89 10.59 12.64 29.32
CA THR A 89 10.43 13.08 30.71
C THR A 89 10.80 11.97 31.70
N LEU A 90 10.33 10.73 31.46
CA LEU A 90 10.67 9.57 32.31
C LEU A 90 12.18 9.33 32.36
N VAL A 91 12.86 9.40 31.21
CA VAL A 91 14.32 9.29 31.12
C VAL A 91 15.02 10.45 31.83
N GLY A 92 14.49 11.68 31.72
CA GLY A 92 14.98 12.84 32.47
C GLY A 92 14.97 12.63 33.98
N LEU A 93 13.85 12.14 34.52
CA LEU A 93 13.72 11.82 35.94
C LEU A 93 14.68 10.70 36.37
N LEU A 94 14.88 9.68 35.54
CA LEU A 94 15.84 8.61 35.80
C LEU A 94 17.30 9.11 35.76
N ASN A 95 17.63 10.02 34.84
CA ASN A 95 18.96 10.64 34.78
C ASN A 95 19.24 11.49 36.03
N ALA A 96 18.25 12.26 36.49
CA ALA A 96 18.38 13.07 37.72
C ALA A 96 18.64 12.20 38.96
N ARG A 97 18.05 11.00 39.01
CA ARG A 97 18.25 10.00 40.08
C ARG A 97 19.56 9.22 39.93
N ASN A 98 19.94 8.87 38.71
CA ASN A 98 21.12 8.08 38.39
C ASN A 98 21.78 8.56 37.09
N TYR A 99 22.80 9.41 37.22
CA TYR A 99 23.54 9.97 36.08
C TYR A 99 24.19 8.89 35.20
N ASN A 100 24.75 7.83 35.80
CA ASN A 100 25.39 6.75 35.05
C ASN A 100 24.40 6.01 34.15
N PHE A 101 23.18 5.79 34.65
CA PHE A 101 22.11 5.20 33.85
C PHE A 101 21.76 6.09 32.65
N GLY A 102 21.65 7.41 32.84
CA GLY A 102 21.42 8.36 31.76
C GLY A 102 22.48 8.27 30.66
N GLY A 103 23.76 8.17 31.04
CA GLY A 103 24.87 8.00 30.10
C GLY A 103 24.77 6.69 29.31
N GLU A 104 24.56 5.57 30.00
CA GLU A 104 24.38 4.25 29.36
C GLU A 104 23.17 4.22 28.41
N PHE A 105 22.09 4.93 28.76
CA PHE A 105 20.91 5.07 27.92
C PHE A 105 21.21 5.86 26.64
N VAL A 106 21.88 7.02 26.75
CA VAL A 106 22.28 7.83 25.59
C VAL A 106 23.20 7.03 24.65
N GLU A 107 24.16 6.28 25.19
CA GLU A 107 25.01 5.41 24.39
C GLU A 107 24.22 4.29 23.69
N ALA A 108 23.27 3.67 24.41
CA ALA A 108 22.40 2.64 23.84
C ALA A 108 21.54 3.20 22.70
N MET A 109 21.01 4.42 22.84
CA MET A 109 20.24 5.10 21.80
C MET A 109 21.08 5.39 20.55
N ILE A 110 22.33 5.82 20.70
CA ILE A 110 23.23 6.06 19.56
C ILE A 110 23.62 4.75 18.87
N ARG A 111 23.87 3.67 19.61
CA ARG A 111 24.07 2.33 19.03
C ARG A 111 22.83 1.88 18.27
N GLN A 112 21.65 2.01 18.87
CA GLN A 112 20.39 1.66 18.24
C GLN A 112 20.15 2.49 16.97
N LEU A 113 20.45 3.79 16.98
CA LEU A 113 20.32 4.63 15.79
C LEU A 113 21.23 4.14 14.64
N LYS A 114 22.50 3.82 14.93
CA LYS A 114 23.44 3.28 13.94
C LYS A 114 22.97 1.95 13.36
N GLU A 115 22.49 1.04 14.21
CA GLU A 115 21.94 -0.24 13.79
C GLU A 115 20.68 -0.06 12.92
N THR A 116 19.78 0.83 13.33
CA THR A 116 18.53 1.12 12.62
C THR A 116 18.78 1.71 11.23
N LEU A 117 19.76 2.62 11.10
CA LEU A 117 20.20 3.15 9.81
C LEU A 117 20.84 2.08 8.93
N LYS A 118 21.71 1.24 9.50
CA LYS A 118 22.35 0.13 8.78
C LYS A 118 21.32 -0.88 8.26
N SER A 119 20.21 -1.06 8.97
CA SER A 119 19.11 -1.93 8.57
C SER A 119 18.07 -1.25 7.65
N ASN A 120 18.36 -0.05 7.11
CA ASN A 120 17.45 0.72 6.26
C ASN A 120 16.10 1.07 6.91
N LEU A 121 16.02 1.09 8.25
CA LEU A 121 14.80 1.40 9.01
C LEU A 121 14.68 2.91 9.28
N TYR A 122 14.78 3.72 8.23
CA TYR A 122 14.87 5.18 8.29
C TYR A 122 13.70 5.88 9.01
N SER A 123 12.48 5.35 8.92
CA SER A 123 11.33 5.90 9.67
C SER A 123 11.47 5.69 11.18
N GLU A 124 12.07 4.58 11.61
CA GLU A 124 12.32 4.31 13.03
C GLU A 124 13.53 5.11 13.54
N ALA A 125 14.56 5.25 12.71
CA ALA A 125 15.71 6.11 13.01
C ALA A 125 15.30 7.56 13.26
N LEU A 126 14.31 8.05 12.51
CA LEU A 126 13.73 9.39 12.70
C LEU A 126 13.16 9.58 14.12
N TYR A 127 12.42 8.59 14.64
CA TYR A 127 11.86 8.66 15.99
C TYR A 127 12.96 8.68 17.06
N LEU A 128 14.02 7.91 16.87
CA LEU A 128 15.20 7.93 17.75
C LEU A 128 15.88 9.31 17.74
N VAL A 129 16.02 9.94 16.57
CA VAL A 129 16.58 11.30 16.45
C VAL A 129 15.71 12.31 17.20
N ARG A 130 14.38 12.27 17.00
CA ARG A 130 13.45 13.16 17.75
C ARG A 130 13.49 12.92 19.25
N PHE A 131 13.68 11.67 19.68
CA PHE A 131 13.84 11.32 21.10
C PHE A 131 15.11 11.95 21.68
N LEU A 132 16.25 11.82 20.99
CA LEU A 132 17.50 12.48 21.39
C LEU A 132 17.35 14.02 21.42
N CYS A 133 16.59 14.58 20.48
CA CYS A 133 16.30 16.02 20.45
C CYS A 133 15.50 16.47 21.67
N ASP A 134 14.39 15.80 22.01
CA ASP A 134 13.55 16.22 23.13
C ASP A 134 14.19 15.92 24.51
N LEU A 135 15.16 15.01 24.57
CA LEU A 135 16.01 14.81 25.76
C LEU A 135 16.89 16.02 26.11
N VAL A 136 17.15 16.93 25.16
CA VAL A 136 17.78 18.22 25.47
C VAL A 136 16.88 19.06 26.36
N ASN A 137 15.59 19.13 26.05
CA ASN A 137 14.59 19.84 26.86
C ASN A 137 14.40 19.20 28.25
N CYS A 138 14.77 17.92 28.39
CA CYS A 138 14.74 17.19 29.67
C CYS A 138 16.07 17.28 30.45
N HIS A 139 17.01 18.12 30.01
CA HIS A 139 18.35 18.27 30.60
C HIS A 139 19.15 16.95 30.68
N VAL A 140 18.90 16.00 29.78
CA VAL A 140 19.70 14.77 29.68
C VAL A 140 20.86 14.94 28.70
N ILE A 141 20.63 15.61 27.57
CA ILE A 141 21.63 15.83 26.53
C ILE A 141 21.99 17.31 26.44
N ALA A 142 23.28 17.63 26.35
CA ALA A 142 23.75 18.99 26.16
C ALA A 142 23.45 19.51 24.74
N ALA A 143 22.81 20.67 24.62
CA ALA A 143 22.44 21.29 23.34
C ALA A 143 23.58 21.38 22.31
N PRO A 144 24.84 21.75 22.68
CA PRO A 144 25.94 21.78 21.71
C PRO A 144 26.20 20.44 21.01
N SER A 145 26.01 19.32 21.71
CA SER A 145 26.24 17.99 21.13
C SER A 145 25.15 17.59 20.11
N MET A 146 23.91 18.07 20.30
CA MET A 146 22.85 17.93 19.30
C MET A 146 23.08 18.81 18.07
N VAL A 147 23.53 20.06 18.25
CA VAL A 147 23.88 20.93 17.12
C VAL A 147 25.00 20.30 16.28
N ALA A 148 26.04 19.77 16.91
CA ALA A 148 27.11 19.07 16.21
C ALA A 148 26.61 17.84 15.42
N MET A 149 25.66 17.08 15.98
CA MET A 149 25.02 15.97 15.28
C MET A 149 24.21 16.46 14.05
N PHE A 150 23.46 17.55 14.18
CA PHE A 150 22.74 18.15 13.06
C PHE A 150 23.66 18.72 11.98
N GLU A 151 24.81 19.29 12.35
CA GLU A 151 25.83 19.73 11.38
C GLU A 151 26.33 18.54 10.55
N ASN A 152 26.58 17.39 11.19
CA ASN A 152 26.96 16.16 10.48
C ASN A 152 25.82 15.59 9.63
N PHE A 153 24.56 15.81 9.99
CA PHE A 153 23.41 15.41 9.16
C PHE A 153 23.32 16.29 7.91
N VAL A 154 23.45 17.62 8.08
CA VAL A 154 23.36 18.56 6.96
C VAL A 154 24.58 18.49 6.05
N SER A 155 25.75 18.08 6.56
CA SER A 155 26.93 17.85 5.72
C SER A 155 26.73 16.76 4.66
N VAL A 156 25.78 15.82 4.86
CA VAL A 156 25.41 14.82 3.84
C VAL A 156 24.97 15.48 2.54
N THR A 157 24.38 16.68 2.59
CA THR A 157 23.96 17.44 1.40
C THR A 157 25.13 17.88 0.51
N GLN A 158 26.37 17.75 0.99
CA GLN A 158 27.61 18.07 0.27
C GLN A 158 28.39 16.81 -0.15
N GLU A 159 27.90 15.61 0.18
CA GLU A 159 28.46 14.37 -0.37
C GLU A 159 28.25 14.35 -1.90
N GLU A 160 29.28 13.92 -2.63
CA GLU A 160 29.24 13.75 -4.09
C GLU A 160 28.71 12.35 -4.43
N ASP A 161 28.10 12.19 -5.61
CA ASP A 161 27.64 10.90 -6.15
C ASP A 161 26.69 10.10 -5.24
N ILE A 162 25.82 10.80 -4.50
CA ILE A 162 24.77 10.17 -3.67
C ILE A 162 23.36 10.47 -4.20
N PRO A 163 22.38 9.57 -3.94
CA PRO A 163 20.99 9.83 -4.29
C PRO A 163 20.40 11.05 -3.57
N GLN A 164 19.50 11.78 -4.22
CA GLN A 164 18.82 12.94 -3.60
C GLN A 164 18.05 12.50 -2.34
N VAL A 165 17.38 11.35 -2.39
CA VAL A 165 16.59 10.76 -1.28
C VAL A 165 17.42 10.50 0.00
N ARG A 166 18.74 10.31 -0.12
CA ARG A 166 19.64 10.22 1.03
C ARG A 166 19.75 11.56 1.74
N SER A 167 20.12 12.60 1.00
CA SER A 167 20.26 13.96 1.52
C SER A 167 18.93 14.47 2.10
N ASP A 168 17.85 14.20 1.38
CA ASP A 168 16.47 14.52 1.75
C ASP A 168 16.10 13.95 3.13
N TRP A 169 16.44 12.69 3.42
CA TRP A 169 16.12 12.07 4.71
C TRP A 169 16.85 12.75 5.88
N TYR A 170 18.14 13.06 5.73
CA TYR A 170 18.89 13.74 6.80
C TYR A 170 18.39 15.17 7.03
N VAL A 171 18.06 15.92 5.97
CA VAL A 171 17.44 17.24 6.09
C VAL A 171 16.07 17.14 6.76
N TYR A 172 15.25 16.18 6.37
CA TYR A 172 13.96 15.92 7.00
C TYR A 172 14.08 15.57 8.49
N ALA A 173 15.08 14.75 8.85
CA ALA A 173 15.34 14.39 10.24
C ALA A 173 15.68 15.61 11.11
N VAL A 174 16.45 16.55 10.57
CA VAL A 174 16.75 17.82 11.26
C VAL A 174 15.50 18.69 11.36
N LEU A 175 14.88 19.05 10.22
CA LEU A 175 13.76 19.99 10.17
C LEU A 175 12.57 19.50 11.00
N SER A 176 12.24 18.21 10.92
CA SER A 176 11.10 17.65 11.64
C SER A 176 11.36 17.47 13.13
N SER A 177 12.59 17.64 13.61
CA SER A 177 12.91 17.62 15.04
C SER A 177 12.80 19.01 15.69
N LEU A 178 12.84 20.07 14.89
CA LEU A 178 12.81 21.46 15.38
C LEU A 178 11.52 21.88 16.10
N PRO A 179 10.31 21.34 15.83
CA PRO A 179 9.15 21.62 16.66
C PRO A 179 9.35 21.26 18.13
N TRP A 180 10.16 20.23 18.42
CA TRP A 180 10.45 19.81 19.79
C TRP A 180 11.61 20.60 20.40
N VAL A 181 12.74 20.72 19.70
CA VAL A 181 14.01 21.22 20.29
C VAL A 181 14.47 22.57 19.76
N GLY A 182 13.87 23.09 18.69
CA GLY A 182 14.38 24.24 17.95
C GLY A 182 14.58 25.49 18.81
N LYS A 183 13.68 25.71 19.79
CA LYS A 183 13.81 26.81 20.76
C LYS A 183 15.10 26.70 21.58
N GLU A 184 15.33 25.57 22.24
CA GLU A 184 16.49 25.37 23.13
C GLU A 184 17.80 25.43 22.34
N LEU A 185 17.86 24.82 21.15
CA LEU A 185 19.07 24.90 20.32
C LEU A 185 19.36 26.33 19.87
N TYR A 186 18.33 27.07 19.43
CA TYR A 186 18.51 28.45 18.96
C TYR A 186 18.87 29.40 20.11
N GLU A 187 18.32 29.21 21.31
CA GLU A 187 18.67 30.03 22.49
C GLU A 187 20.11 29.82 22.96
N LYS A 188 20.68 28.62 22.78
CA LYS A 188 22.07 28.29 23.18
C LYS A 188 23.10 28.51 22.08
N LYS A 189 22.71 28.37 20.82
CA LYS A 189 23.58 28.21 19.63
C LYS A 189 22.98 28.85 18.38
N ASP A 190 22.51 30.10 18.49
CA ASP A 190 21.86 30.84 17.39
C ASP A 190 22.72 30.96 16.14
N VAL A 191 24.00 31.31 16.27
CA VAL A 191 24.94 31.47 15.14
C VAL A 191 25.12 30.16 14.38
N GLU A 192 25.37 29.05 15.08
CA GLU A 192 25.53 27.73 14.47
C GLU A 192 24.21 27.24 13.84
N MET A 193 23.08 27.48 14.49
CA MET A 193 21.76 27.14 13.95
C MET A 193 21.40 27.96 12.70
N ASP A 194 21.73 29.25 12.65
CA ASP A 194 21.51 30.08 11.45
C ASP A 194 22.39 29.60 10.28
N ARG A 195 23.65 29.26 10.55
CA ARG A 195 24.52 28.64 9.54
C ARG A 195 23.91 27.34 8.99
N LEU A 196 23.41 26.49 9.88
CA LEU A 196 22.79 25.22 9.52
C LEU A 196 21.53 25.42 8.66
N LEU A 197 20.63 26.32 9.08
CA LEU A 197 19.40 26.62 8.32
C LEU A 197 19.71 27.22 6.94
N ASN A 198 20.75 28.05 6.82
CA ASN A 198 21.18 28.60 5.53
C ASN A 198 21.73 27.50 4.59
N GLN A 199 22.45 26.51 5.13
CA GLN A 199 22.91 25.36 4.35
C GLN A 199 21.73 24.51 3.85
N ILE A 200 20.74 24.26 4.71
CA ILE A 200 19.50 23.60 4.33
C ILE A 200 18.78 24.39 3.23
N GLU A 201 18.60 25.70 3.39
CA GLU A 201 17.95 26.53 2.36
C GLU A 201 18.68 26.47 1.02
N GLY A 202 20.02 26.50 1.04
CA GLY A 202 20.85 26.34 -0.15
C GLY A 202 20.65 24.99 -0.84
N TYR A 203 20.53 23.91 -0.07
CA TYR A 203 20.21 22.59 -0.58
C TYR A 203 18.78 22.52 -1.15
N LEU A 204 17.77 23.00 -0.43
CA LEU A 204 16.37 22.94 -0.86
C LEU A 204 16.14 23.65 -2.21
N LYS A 205 16.83 24.79 -2.45
CA LYS A 205 16.75 25.54 -3.71
C LYS A 205 17.28 24.79 -4.94
N ARG A 206 18.18 23.82 -4.76
CA ARG A 206 18.79 23.02 -5.86
C ARG A 206 18.17 21.64 -6.04
N ARG A 207 17.24 21.23 -5.17
CA ARG A 207 16.56 19.93 -5.27
C ARG A 207 15.73 19.83 -6.54
N GLN A 208 15.77 18.65 -7.15
CA GLN A 208 14.91 18.30 -8.27
C GLN A 208 13.52 17.92 -7.77
N LYS A 209 12.48 18.37 -8.48
CA LYS A 209 11.06 18.16 -8.15
C LYS A 209 10.35 17.29 -9.17
N ILE A 210 11.10 16.46 -9.88
CA ILE A 210 10.60 15.59 -10.96
C ILE A 210 9.54 14.62 -10.44
N HIS A 211 9.65 14.13 -9.20
CA HIS A 211 8.71 13.20 -8.59
C HIS A 211 7.32 13.81 -8.26
N VAL A 212 7.18 15.14 -8.18
CA VAL A 212 5.97 15.78 -7.63
C VAL A 212 4.70 15.44 -8.42
N PRO A 213 4.64 15.60 -9.75
CA PRO A 213 3.42 15.27 -10.52
C PRO A 213 3.01 13.80 -10.38
N MET A 214 3.96 12.91 -10.11
CA MET A 214 3.70 11.49 -9.94
C MET A 214 3.09 11.14 -8.57
N LEU A 215 3.24 12.02 -7.57
CA LEU A 215 2.84 11.77 -6.18
C LEU A 215 1.67 12.66 -5.71
N GLN A 216 1.28 13.65 -6.51
CA GLN A 216 0.12 14.50 -6.20
C GLN A 216 -1.20 13.75 -6.32
N VAL A 217 -2.05 13.86 -5.29
CA VAL A 217 -3.45 13.40 -5.35
C VAL A 217 -4.27 14.27 -6.29
N TRP A 218 -4.04 15.58 -6.27
CA TRP A 218 -4.62 16.56 -7.19
C TRP A 218 -3.53 17.41 -7.81
N THR A 219 -3.59 17.61 -9.13
CA THR A 219 -2.67 18.52 -9.84
C THR A 219 -3.12 19.98 -9.79
N ALA A 220 -4.35 20.27 -9.34
CA ALA A 220 -4.83 21.63 -9.19
C ALA A 220 -4.20 22.32 -7.97
N GLU A 221 -3.73 23.56 -8.17
CA GLU A 221 -3.20 24.43 -7.10
C GLU A 221 -4.28 24.98 -6.16
N LYS A 222 -5.56 24.91 -6.58
CA LYS A 222 -6.71 25.42 -5.82
C LYS A 222 -7.71 24.31 -5.53
N PRO A 223 -8.38 24.34 -4.37
CA PRO A 223 -8.23 25.35 -3.31
C PRO A 223 -6.99 25.15 -2.43
N HIS A 224 -6.37 23.97 -2.45
CA HIS A 224 -5.15 23.69 -1.71
C HIS A 224 -4.09 23.05 -2.61
N PRO A 225 -2.88 23.63 -2.69
CA PRO A 225 -1.77 22.99 -3.39
C PRO A 225 -1.37 21.69 -2.66
N GLN A 226 -1.02 20.68 -3.43
CA GLN A 226 -0.44 19.43 -2.92
C GLN A 226 1.09 19.61 -2.93
N GLU A 227 1.63 20.06 -1.79
CA GLU A 227 3.01 20.53 -1.68
C GLU A 227 4.01 19.37 -1.47
N GLU A 228 5.20 19.52 -2.03
CA GLU A 228 6.32 18.63 -1.75
C GLU A 228 6.72 18.72 -0.27
N TYR A 229 6.97 17.57 0.37
CA TYR A 229 7.03 17.50 1.84
C TYR A 229 8.14 18.34 2.48
N LEU A 230 9.32 18.45 1.86
CA LEU A 230 10.41 19.25 2.39
C LEU A 230 10.17 20.74 2.18
N ASP A 231 9.56 21.15 1.07
CA ASP A 231 9.14 22.54 0.88
C ASP A 231 8.08 22.96 1.91
N CYS A 232 7.08 22.11 2.13
CA CYS A 232 6.02 22.34 3.11
C CYS A 232 6.59 22.41 4.53
N LEU A 233 7.44 21.45 4.91
CA LEU A 233 8.09 21.43 6.22
C LEU A 233 9.04 22.62 6.42
N TRP A 234 9.75 23.03 5.37
CA TRP A 234 10.58 24.23 5.42
C TRP A 234 9.74 25.49 5.68
N ALA A 235 8.61 25.66 4.99
CA ALA A 235 7.70 26.78 5.24
C ALA A 235 7.17 26.77 6.69
N GLN A 236 6.85 25.58 7.22
CA GLN A 236 6.42 25.39 8.61
C GLN A 236 7.51 25.79 9.61
N VAL A 237 8.75 25.33 9.42
CA VAL A 237 9.90 25.68 10.26
C VAL A 237 10.21 27.18 10.19
N GLN A 238 10.15 27.78 9.00
CA GLN A 238 10.36 29.22 8.84
C GLN A 238 9.29 30.04 9.57
N LYS A 239 8.03 29.60 9.54
CA LYS A 239 6.97 30.19 10.37
C LYS A 239 7.27 30.02 11.86
N LEU A 240 7.65 28.82 12.31
CA LEU A 240 8.02 28.56 13.71
C LEU A 240 9.16 29.47 14.17
N LYS A 241 10.21 29.62 13.36
CA LYS A 241 11.33 30.55 13.63
C LYS A 241 10.85 32.00 13.72
N LYS A 242 10.01 32.45 12.79
CA LYS A 242 9.41 33.80 12.81
C LYS A 242 8.59 34.03 14.08
N ASP A 243 7.90 33.00 14.56
CA ASP A 243 7.13 33.01 15.80
C ASP A 243 8.00 32.76 17.05
N ARG A 244 9.33 32.97 16.95
CA ARG A 244 10.32 32.82 18.03
C ARG A 244 10.31 31.43 18.66
N TRP A 245 10.20 30.42 17.81
CA TRP A 245 10.18 29.01 18.19
C TRP A 245 9.07 28.66 19.20
N GLN A 246 7.98 29.42 19.18
CA GLN A 246 6.79 29.14 20.00
C GLN A 246 5.75 28.38 19.18
N GLU A 247 5.33 27.24 19.70
CA GLU A 247 4.22 26.44 19.18
C GLU A 247 3.16 26.20 20.25
N ARG A 248 1.97 25.80 19.82
CA ARG A 248 0.76 25.78 20.63
C ARG A 248 0.17 24.40 20.87
N HIS A 249 0.85 23.32 20.51
CA HIS A 249 0.25 21.98 20.48
C HIS A 249 0.96 20.92 21.31
N ILE A 250 2.29 20.84 21.25
CA ILE A 250 3.08 19.77 21.89
C ILE A 250 2.87 19.80 23.41
N LEU A 251 2.52 18.65 23.98
CA LEU A 251 2.50 18.43 25.42
C LEU A 251 3.90 18.12 25.91
N ARG A 252 4.36 18.86 26.93
CA ARG A 252 5.74 18.83 27.44
C ARG A 252 5.73 18.54 28.95
N PRO A 253 5.56 17.27 29.38
CA PRO A 253 5.39 16.94 30.80
C PRO A 253 6.59 17.37 31.66
N TYR A 254 7.81 17.34 31.12
CA TYR A 254 9.04 17.79 31.77
C TYR A 254 9.00 19.23 32.30
N ILE A 255 8.15 20.11 31.77
CA ILE A 255 7.99 21.48 32.30
C ILE A 255 7.51 21.47 33.76
N ALA A 256 6.72 20.47 34.15
CA ALA A 256 6.25 20.33 35.53
C ALA A 256 7.35 19.87 36.52
N PHE A 257 8.50 19.42 36.00
CA PHE A 257 9.62 18.89 36.76
C PHE A 257 10.87 19.77 36.67
N ASP A 258 10.72 21.04 36.28
CA ASP A 258 11.82 21.97 36.04
C ASP A 258 12.82 22.05 37.22
N SER A 259 12.31 22.07 38.46
CA SER A 259 13.14 22.10 39.67
C SER A 259 14.03 20.86 39.84
N VAL A 260 13.61 19.71 39.34
CA VAL A 260 14.37 18.45 39.42
C VAL A 260 15.33 18.35 38.25
N LEU A 261 14.86 18.66 37.04
CA LEU A 261 15.63 18.47 35.81
C LEU A 261 16.75 19.52 35.64
N CYS A 262 16.56 20.75 36.12
CA CYS A 262 17.61 21.78 36.08
C CYS A 262 18.84 21.44 36.94
N GLU A 263 18.67 20.63 37.99
CA GLU A 263 19.78 20.18 38.86
C GLU A 263 20.51 18.95 38.29
N ALA A 264 19.92 18.28 37.28
CA ALA A 264 20.50 17.11 36.67
C ALA A 264 21.72 17.47 35.80
N LEU A 265 22.75 16.62 35.85
CA LEU A 265 23.91 16.74 34.97
C LEU A 265 23.56 16.24 33.56
N GLN A 266 24.02 16.99 32.55
CA GLN A 266 23.85 16.67 31.14
C GLN A 266 24.98 15.77 30.62
N HIS A 267 24.65 14.96 29.61
CA HIS A 267 25.59 14.13 28.85
C HIS A 267 25.90 14.77 27.50
N ASN A 268 27.13 14.57 27.01
CA ASN A 268 27.47 14.87 25.62
C ASN A 268 27.22 13.65 24.76
N LEU A 269 26.62 13.84 23.58
CA LEU A 269 26.58 12.78 22.59
C LEU A 269 27.99 12.38 22.14
N PRO A 270 28.24 11.07 21.95
CA PRO A 270 29.39 10.62 21.16
C PRO A 270 29.35 11.23 19.75
N PRO A 271 30.51 11.53 19.13
CA PRO A 271 30.55 11.97 17.74
C PRO A 271 29.80 10.99 16.84
N PHE A 272 28.84 11.53 16.07
CA PHE A 272 28.03 10.75 15.15
C PHE A 272 28.42 11.07 13.71
N THR A 273 28.87 10.07 12.98
CA THR A 273 29.07 10.15 11.53
C THR A 273 27.95 9.38 10.84
N PRO A 274 27.18 10.01 9.94
CA PRO A 274 26.23 9.32 9.07
C PRO A 274 26.87 8.09 8.43
N PRO A 275 26.22 6.91 8.44
CA PRO A 275 26.69 5.76 7.67
C PRO A 275 26.84 6.15 6.19
N ALA A 276 27.97 5.79 5.59
CA ALA A 276 28.24 6.06 4.17
C ALA A 276 27.15 5.44 3.28
N HIS A 277 26.96 6.02 2.09
CA HIS A 277 26.10 5.41 1.08
C HIS A 277 26.68 4.05 0.61
N SER A 278 25.79 3.13 0.28
CA SER A 278 26.10 1.83 -0.33
C SER A 278 24.98 1.45 -1.29
N ASP A 279 25.26 0.59 -2.26
CA ASP A 279 24.26 0.12 -3.23
C ASP A 279 23.08 -0.63 -2.57
N ASP A 280 23.30 -1.23 -1.39
CA ASP A 280 22.27 -1.89 -0.58
C ASP A 280 21.39 -0.91 0.24
N ALA A 281 21.69 0.39 0.22
CA ALA A 281 20.98 1.38 1.01
C ALA A 281 19.65 1.76 0.35
N VAL A 282 18.55 1.63 1.09
CA VAL A 282 17.19 1.93 0.60
C VAL A 282 16.59 3.06 1.39
N TYR A 283 16.57 4.27 0.81
CA TYR A 283 16.05 5.46 1.45
C TYR A 283 14.54 5.62 1.24
N PRO A 284 13.82 6.27 2.18
CA PRO A 284 12.41 6.59 1.98
C PRO A 284 12.20 7.43 0.71
N MET A 285 11.14 7.12 -0.03
CA MET A 285 10.72 7.94 -1.18
C MET A 285 10.32 9.35 -0.73
N PRO A 286 10.44 10.35 -1.61
CA PRO A 286 9.80 11.63 -1.38
C PRO A 286 8.27 11.44 -1.28
N HIS A 287 7.59 12.38 -0.62
CA HIS A 287 6.14 12.37 -0.55
C HIS A 287 5.56 13.77 -0.78
N VAL A 288 4.27 13.81 -1.07
CA VAL A 288 3.50 15.03 -1.24
C VAL A 288 2.49 15.10 -0.11
N VAL A 289 2.40 16.26 0.53
CA VAL A 289 1.52 16.48 1.68
C VAL A 289 0.08 16.53 1.17
N PHE A 290 -0.73 15.57 1.59
CA PHE A 290 -2.16 15.58 1.34
C PHE A 290 -2.81 16.74 2.07
N ARG A 291 -3.58 17.56 1.34
CA ARG A 291 -4.30 18.69 1.93
C ARG A 291 -5.67 18.84 1.30
N MET A 292 -6.70 18.80 2.12
CA MET A 292 -8.06 19.04 1.66
C MET A 292 -8.86 20.01 2.52
N PHE A 293 -8.50 20.21 3.78
CA PHE A 293 -9.21 21.12 4.69
C PHE A 293 -8.39 22.35 5.09
N ASP A 294 -9.10 23.44 5.35
CA ASP A 294 -8.63 24.58 6.11
C ASP A 294 -9.62 25.01 7.22
N TYR A 295 -9.37 26.16 7.85
CA TYR A 295 -10.19 26.68 8.94
C TYR A 295 -11.60 27.08 8.51
N THR A 296 -11.84 27.34 7.23
CA THR A 296 -13.16 27.74 6.70
C THR A 296 -14.11 26.56 6.59
N ASP A 297 -13.59 25.33 6.54
CA ASP A 297 -14.38 24.09 6.50
C ASP A 297 -14.98 23.74 7.86
N ALA A 298 -14.45 24.30 8.96
CA ALA A 298 -14.88 24.05 10.34
C ALA A 298 -15.19 25.36 11.11
N PRO A 299 -16.14 26.21 10.64
CA PRO A 299 -16.30 27.58 11.13
C PRO A 299 -16.81 27.69 12.57
N GLU A 300 -17.59 26.71 13.04
CA GLU A 300 -18.19 26.70 14.39
C GLU A 300 -17.30 26.04 15.46
N GLY A 301 -16.16 25.46 15.07
CA GLY A 301 -15.25 24.71 15.94
C GLY A 301 -14.00 25.47 16.39
N PRO A 302 -13.08 24.81 17.11
CA PRO A 302 -11.73 25.33 17.31
C PRO A 302 -11.06 25.61 15.96
N VAL A 303 -10.33 26.72 15.86
CA VAL A 303 -9.65 27.12 14.62
C VAL A 303 -8.63 26.04 14.21
N MET A 304 -8.71 25.58 12.97
CA MET A 304 -7.77 24.62 12.41
C MET A 304 -6.38 25.28 12.24
N PRO A 305 -5.29 24.64 12.69
CA PRO A 305 -3.94 25.09 12.35
C PRO A 305 -3.72 25.10 10.83
N GLY A 306 -3.20 26.20 10.29
CA GLY A 306 -2.98 26.36 8.86
C GLY A 306 -1.91 25.41 8.30
N SER A 307 -1.92 25.17 6.98
CA SER A 307 -1.02 24.21 6.31
C SER A 307 0.47 24.43 6.60
N HIS A 308 0.90 25.69 6.69
CA HIS A 308 2.29 26.05 7.01
C HIS A 308 2.55 26.28 8.50
N SER A 309 1.75 25.71 9.39
CA SER A 309 2.03 25.71 10.84
C SER A 309 2.64 24.38 11.28
N VAL A 310 3.60 24.41 12.20
CA VAL A 310 4.19 23.18 12.77
C VAL A 310 3.18 22.39 13.59
N GLU A 311 2.14 23.05 14.13
CA GLU A 311 1.04 22.36 14.79
C GLU A 311 0.33 21.41 13.83
N ARG A 312 0.07 21.83 12.58
CA ARG A 312 -0.56 20.96 11.57
C ARG A 312 0.30 19.72 11.31
N PHE A 313 1.60 19.91 11.13
CA PHE A 313 2.57 18.83 10.97
C PHE A 313 2.58 17.85 12.14
N VAL A 314 2.72 18.34 13.37
CA VAL A 314 2.80 17.49 14.58
C VAL A 314 1.49 16.75 14.83
N ILE A 315 0.34 17.37 14.56
CA ILE A 315 -0.97 16.72 14.68
C ILE A 315 -1.04 15.53 13.73
N GLU A 316 -0.75 15.75 12.46
CA GLU A 316 -0.85 14.71 11.43
C GLU A 316 0.14 13.58 11.67
N GLU A 317 1.40 13.91 11.95
CA GLU A 317 2.45 12.93 12.25
C GLU A 317 2.06 12.02 13.42
N ASN A 318 1.52 12.58 14.51
CA ASN A 318 1.11 11.79 15.66
C ASN A 318 -0.12 10.92 15.35
N LEU A 319 -1.09 11.42 14.57
CA LEU A 319 -2.26 10.62 14.17
C LEU A 319 -1.85 9.47 13.24
N HIS A 320 -0.94 9.70 12.29
CA HIS A 320 -0.32 8.64 11.48
C HIS A 320 0.38 7.59 12.36
N CYS A 321 1.14 8.03 13.37
CA CYS A 321 1.79 7.11 14.31
C CYS A 321 0.78 6.28 15.11
N ILE A 322 -0.33 6.88 15.57
CA ILE A 322 -1.41 6.17 16.26
C ILE A 322 -2.02 5.10 15.35
N ILE A 323 -2.29 5.40 14.07
CA ILE A 323 -2.80 4.43 13.12
C ILE A 323 -1.77 3.29 12.95
N LYS A 324 -0.50 3.62 12.72
CA LYS A 324 0.59 2.65 12.58
C LYS A 324 0.70 1.70 13.78
N SER A 325 0.52 2.21 15.00
CA SER A 325 0.55 1.41 16.23
C SER A 325 -0.65 0.49 16.40
N HIS A 326 -1.83 0.86 15.86
CA HIS A 326 -3.10 0.21 16.18
C HIS A 326 -3.92 -0.29 14.99
N TRP A 327 -3.42 -0.25 13.75
CA TRP A 327 -4.18 -0.55 12.52
C TRP A 327 -4.85 -1.93 12.50
N ARG A 328 -4.29 -2.92 13.22
CA ARG A 328 -4.86 -4.28 13.32
C ARG A 328 -6.10 -4.34 14.20
N GLU A 329 -6.24 -3.40 15.14
CA GLU A 329 -7.29 -3.36 16.16
C GLU A 329 -8.18 -2.12 15.96
N ARG A 330 -9.05 -2.14 14.93
CA ARG A 330 -9.83 -0.97 14.50
C ARG A 330 -10.57 -0.21 15.62
N LYS A 331 -11.07 -0.92 16.66
CA LYS A 331 -11.76 -0.30 17.80
C LYS A 331 -10.78 0.47 18.70
N THR A 332 -9.63 -0.14 18.98
CA THR A 332 -8.54 0.50 19.74
C THR A 332 -7.99 1.69 18.95
N CYS A 333 -7.74 1.52 17.65
CA CYS A 333 -7.29 2.60 16.77
C CYS A 333 -8.24 3.80 16.79
N ALA A 334 -9.54 3.56 16.58
CA ALA A 334 -10.56 4.61 16.64
C ALA A 334 -10.61 5.30 18.02
N ALA A 335 -10.53 4.53 19.11
CA ALA A 335 -10.52 5.09 20.45
C ALA A 335 -9.28 5.94 20.74
N GLN A 336 -8.09 5.50 20.29
CA GLN A 336 -6.84 6.23 20.46
C GLN A 336 -6.81 7.54 19.68
N LEU A 337 -7.27 7.52 18.41
CA LEU A 337 -7.43 8.72 17.60
C LEU A 337 -8.35 9.75 18.27
N LEU A 338 -9.50 9.32 18.78
CA LEU A 338 -10.46 10.20 19.46
C LEU A 338 -9.99 10.67 20.84
N SER A 339 -9.04 9.97 21.46
CA SER A 339 -8.41 10.39 22.71
C SER A 339 -7.11 11.14 22.53
N TYR A 340 -6.76 11.53 21.29
CA TYR A 340 -5.53 12.26 21.00
C TYR A 340 -5.44 13.53 21.86
N PRO A 341 -4.41 13.63 22.72
CA PRO A 341 -4.27 14.77 23.61
C PRO A 341 -3.52 15.91 22.91
N GLY A 342 -3.86 17.15 23.24
CA GLY A 342 -3.19 18.35 22.72
C GLY A 342 -3.25 19.49 23.73
N LYS A 343 -2.27 20.39 23.67
CA LYS A 343 -2.20 21.55 24.58
C LYS A 343 -3.38 22.51 24.41
N ASN A 344 -3.85 22.68 23.16
CA ASN A 344 -5.01 23.50 22.82
C ASN A 344 -6.07 22.67 22.10
N LYS A 345 -7.32 23.15 22.13
CA LYS A 345 -8.42 22.52 21.38
C LYS A 345 -8.16 22.66 19.87
N ILE A 346 -8.39 21.58 19.13
CA ILE A 346 -8.30 21.50 17.67
C ILE A 346 -9.58 20.86 17.10
N PRO A 347 -9.92 21.08 15.82
CA PRO A 347 -11.02 20.39 15.17
C PRO A 347 -10.64 18.93 14.85
N LEU A 348 -10.49 18.10 15.90
CA LEU A 348 -9.90 16.76 15.83
C LEU A 348 -10.57 15.84 14.81
N ASN A 349 -11.90 15.88 14.69
CA ASN A 349 -12.63 15.06 13.71
C ASN A 349 -12.18 15.36 12.27
N TYR A 350 -11.90 16.62 11.92
CA TYR A 350 -11.39 16.99 10.60
C TYR A 350 -9.98 16.47 10.38
N HIS A 351 -9.09 16.62 11.35
CA HIS A 351 -7.74 16.07 11.27
C HIS A 351 -7.72 14.54 11.13
N ILE A 352 -8.56 13.82 11.88
CA ILE A 352 -8.66 12.36 11.76
C ILE A 352 -9.12 11.96 10.36
N VAL A 353 -10.17 12.61 9.84
CA VAL A 353 -10.70 12.30 8.51
C VAL A 353 -9.67 12.61 7.42
N GLU A 354 -8.99 13.75 7.51
CA GLU A 354 -7.95 14.15 6.56
C GLU A 354 -6.73 13.23 6.59
N VAL A 355 -6.27 12.83 7.77
CA VAL A 355 -5.16 11.88 7.92
C VAL A 355 -5.53 10.52 7.32
N ILE A 356 -6.74 10.02 7.58
CA ILE A 356 -7.21 8.74 7.02
C ILE A 356 -7.26 8.79 5.48
N PHE A 357 -7.78 9.88 4.90
CA PHE A 357 -7.78 10.03 3.44
C PHE A 357 -6.39 10.31 2.88
N GLY A 358 -5.53 11.03 3.60
CA GLY A 358 -4.14 11.22 3.25
C GLY A 358 -3.39 9.90 3.15
N GLU A 359 -3.60 8.97 4.10
CA GLU A 359 -3.06 7.61 3.99
C GLU A 359 -3.69 6.83 2.84
N LEU A 360 -5.03 6.84 2.71
CA LEU A 360 -5.72 6.08 1.66
C LEU A 360 -5.29 6.54 0.26
N PHE A 361 -5.05 7.83 0.05
CA PHE A 361 -4.65 8.38 -1.26
C PHE A 361 -3.14 8.55 -1.40
N GLN A 362 -2.34 8.12 -0.41
CA GLN A 362 -0.89 8.18 -0.49
C GLN A 362 -0.38 7.40 -1.72
N LEU A 363 0.39 8.10 -2.56
CA LEU A 363 1.11 7.49 -3.67
C LEU A 363 2.57 7.22 -3.21
N PRO A 364 3.17 6.05 -3.53
CA PRO A 364 2.63 5.02 -4.41
C PRO A 364 1.54 4.13 -3.81
N ASN A 365 1.64 3.80 -2.52
CA ASN A 365 0.70 2.90 -1.84
C ASN A 365 0.36 3.44 -0.44
N PRO A 366 -0.85 3.15 0.08
CA PRO A 366 -1.19 3.43 1.47
C PRO A 366 -0.29 2.66 2.43
N PRO A 367 0.00 3.18 3.64
CA PRO A 367 0.76 2.47 4.67
C PRO A 367 0.15 1.12 5.09
N HIS A 368 -1.18 1.00 4.98
CA HIS A 368 -1.94 -0.18 5.38
C HIS A 368 -2.95 -0.60 4.30
N ILE A 369 -3.48 -1.81 4.40
CA ILE A 369 -4.45 -2.33 3.43
C ILE A 369 -5.72 -1.44 3.35
N ASP A 370 -6.14 -1.08 2.13
CA ASP A 370 -7.19 -0.09 1.84
C ASP A 370 -8.49 -0.31 2.64
N VAL A 371 -8.91 -1.58 2.80
CA VAL A 371 -10.15 -1.95 3.51
C VAL A 371 -10.13 -1.57 4.99
N MET A 372 -8.95 -1.44 5.59
CA MET A 372 -8.77 -1.03 6.98
C MET A 372 -9.38 0.35 7.22
N TYR A 373 -9.11 1.31 6.32
CA TYR A 373 -9.60 2.69 6.43
C TYR A 373 -11.13 2.77 6.37
N THR A 374 -11.77 1.95 5.53
CA THR A 374 -13.24 1.87 5.49
C THR A 374 -13.80 1.40 6.83
N ALA A 375 -13.23 0.33 7.39
CA ALA A 375 -13.65 -0.20 8.67
C ALA A 375 -13.36 0.76 9.84
N LEU A 376 -12.24 1.48 9.80
CA LEU A 376 -11.86 2.47 10.80
C LEU A 376 -12.84 3.66 10.83
N LEU A 377 -13.18 4.22 9.68
CA LEU A 377 -14.16 5.30 9.57
C LEU A 377 -15.55 4.88 10.07
N ILE A 378 -15.96 3.62 9.83
CA ILE A 378 -17.20 3.07 10.39
C ILE A 378 -17.14 3.02 11.93
N GLU A 379 -16.04 2.55 12.52
CA GLU A 379 -15.89 2.53 13.98
C GLU A 379 -15.85 3.94 14.57
N LEU A 380 -15.17 4.89 13.92
CA LEU A 380 -15.17 6.29 14.33
C LEU A 380 -16.60 6.88 14.28
N CYS A 381 -17.40 6.58 13.25
CA CYS A 381 -18.81 7.02 13.17
C CYS A 381 -19.66 6.47 14.32
N LYS A 382 -19.38 5.23 14.79
CA LYS A 382 -20.07 4.66 15.96
C LYS A 382 -19.68 5.36 17.26
N LEU A 383 -18.41 5.76 17.41
CA LEU A 383 -17.90 6.42 18.60
C LEU A 383 -18.24 7.93 18.65
N GLN A 384 -18.46 8.57 17.50
CA GLN A 384 -18.82 9.99 17.38
C GLN A 384 -20.04 10.21 16.44
N PRO A 385 -21.22 9.64 16.76
CA PRO A 385 -22.37 9.64 15.86
C PRO A 385 -22.98 11.03 15.61
N GLY A 386 -22.73 11.99 16.50
CA GLY A 386 -23.29 13.34 16.42
C GLY A 386 -22.50 14.32 15.56
N SER A 387 -21.27 13.99 15.17
CA SER A 387 -20.36 14.95 14.51
C SER A 387 -19.54 14.36 13.37
N LEU A 388 -19.03 13.13 13.51
CA LEU A 388 -18.12 12.57 12.51
C LEU A 388 -18.81 12.24 11.18
N PRO A 389 -20.05 11.70 11.13
CA PRO A 389 -20.74 11.48 9.86
C PRO A 389 -20.88 12.74 9.02
N GLN A 390 -21.10 13.90 9.64
CA GLN A 390 -21.21 15.18 8.94
C GLN A 390 -19.87 15.61 8.32
N VAL A 391 -18.78 15.50 9.09
CA VAL A 391 -17.42 15.79 8.58
C VAL A 391 -17.07 14.85 7.43
N LEU A 392 -17.43 13.56 7.54
CA LEU A 392 -17.17 12.58 6.50
C LEU A 392 -18.00 12.84 5.23
N ALA A 393 -19.27 13.23 5.37
CA ALA A 393 -20.10 13.63 4.25
C ALA A 393 -19.56 14.89 3.56
N GLN A 394 -19.14 15.90 4.33
CA GLN A 394 -18.47 17.10 3.80
C GLN A 394 -17.18 16.75 3.05
N ALA A 395 -16.34 15.87 3.61
CA ALA A 395 -15.13 15.40 2.96
C ALA A 395 -15.42 14.70 1.61
N THR A 396 -16.45 13.84 1.59
CA THR A 396 -16.91 13.13 0.40
C THR A 396 -17.33 14.11 -0.70
N GLU A 397 -18.11 15.11 -0.33
CA GLU A 397 -18.56 16.17 -1.24
C GLU A 397 -17.38 16.96 -1.83
N MET A 398 -16.43 17.36 -0.98
CA MET A 398 -15.23 18.07 -1.42
C MET A 398 -14.38 17.24 -2.39
N MET A 399 -14.22 15.93 -2.13
CA MET A 399 -13.48 15.05 -3.04
C MET A 399 -14.20 14.88 -4.37
N TYR A 400 -15.53 14.71 -4.38
CA TYR A 400 -16.34 14.67 -5.59
C TYR A 400 -16.18 15.95 -6.43
N MET A 401 -16.29 17.11 -5.79
CA MET A 401 -16.15 18.41 -6.45
C MET A 401 -14.74 18.67 -7.01
N ARG A 402 -13.73 17.94 -6.53
CA ARG A 402 -12.32 18.05 -6.95
C ARG A 402 -11.87 16.87 -7.83
N LEU A 403 -12.77 16.04 -8.35
CA LEU A 403 -12.43 14.87 -9.16
C LEU A 403 -11.68 15.21 -10.47
N ASP A 404 -11.89 16.39 -11.03
CA ASP A 404 -11.38 16.76 -12.36
C ASP A 404 -9.86 16.61 -12.49
N THR A 405 -9.13 16.94 -11.44
CA THR A 405 -7.66 16.86 -11.37
C THR A 405 -7.16 15.77 -10.43
N MET A 406 -8.05 14.93 -9.89
CA MET A 406 -7.63 13.82 -9.02
C MET A 406 -6.89 12.77 -9.86
N ASN A 407 -5.80 12.21 -9.33
CA ASN A 407 -5.06 11.13 -9.98
C ASN A 407 -5.93 9.86 -10.04
N THR A 408 -5.94 9.17 -11.18
CA THR A 408 -6.75 7.97 -11.43
C THR A 408 -6.54 6.88 -10.36
N THR A 409 -5.32 6.69 -9.85
CA THR A 409 -5.05 5.73 -8.77
C THR A 409 -5.80 6.09 -7.48
N CYS A 410 -5.92 7.38 -7.18
CA CYS A 410 -6.68 7.85 -6.01
C CYS A 410 -8.19 7.73 -6.24
N ILE A 411 -8.66 7.98 -7.47
CA ILE A 411 -10.06 7.76 -7.85
C ILE A 411 -10.46 6.28 -7.68
N ASP A 412 -9.59 5.32 -8.04
CA ASP A 412 -9.83 3.88 -7.79
C ASP A 412 -10.12 3.61 -6.30
N ARG A 413 -9.31 4.21 -5.42
CA ARG A 413 -9.43 4.01 -3.98
C ARG A 413 -10.66 4.71 -3.41
N LEU A 414 -10.96 5.92 -3.88
CA LEU A 414 -12.16 6.67 -3.50
C LEU A 414 -13.43 5.92 -3.90
N LEU A 415 -13.46 5.40 -5.13
CA LEU A 415 -14.52 4.57 -5.67
C LEU A 415 -14.77 3.34 -4.79
N ASN A 416 -13.71 2.58 -4.47
CA ASN A 416 -13.80 1.37 -3.68
C ASN A 416 -14.22 1.66 -2.23
N TRP A 417 -13.66 2.71 -1.62
CA TRP A 417 -14.04 3.15 -0.28
C TRP A 417 -15.50 3.61 -0.23
N PHE A 418 -15.93 4.49 -1.14
CA PHE A 418 -17.25 5.10 -1.09
C PHE A 418 -18.36 4.06 -1.31
N SER A 419 -18.22 3.22 -2.35
CA SER A 419 -19.19 2.15 -2.63
C SER A 419 -19.32 1.14 -1.47
N HIS A 420 -18.20 0.77 -0.83
CA HIS A 420 -18.20 -0.10 0.34
C HIS A 420 -18.72 0.61 1.61
N HIS A 421 -18.44 1.90 1.78
CA HIS A 421 -19.03 2.71 2.85
C HIS A 421 -20.56 2.74 2.71
N LEU A 422 -21.07 3.06 1.52
CA LEU A 422 -22.50 3.08 1.23
C LEU A 422 -23.19 1.75 1.54
N SER A 423 -22.57 0.61 1.21
CA SER A 423 -23.16 -0.71 1.50
C SER A 423 -23.34 -0.97 3.00
N ASN A 424 -22.56 -0.31 3.86
CA ASN A 424 -22.70 -0.39 5.32
C ASN A 424 -23.79 0.55 5.89
N PHE A 425 -24.28 1.51 5.10
CA PHE A 425 -25.31 2.48 5.47
C PHE A 425 -26.53 2.43 4.53
N GLN A 426 -26.92 1.22 4.15
CA GLN A 426 -28.11 0.92 3.32
C GLN A 426 -28.15 1.61 1.95
N PHE A 427 -26.98 2.01 1.45
CA PHE A 427 -26.79 2.77 0.21
C PHE A 427 -27.48 4.14 0.19
N ARG A 428 -27.60 4.79 1.36
CA ARG A 428 -28.16 6.13 1.47
C ARG A 428 -27.12 7.18 1.10
N TRP A 429 -27.45 7.98 0.09
CA TRP A 429 -26.70 9.17 -0.32
C TRP A 429 -27.66 10.19 -0.94
N SER A 430 -27.35 11.48 -0.82
CA SER A 430 -28.09 12.57 -1.46
C SER A 430 -27.62 12.75 -2.91
N TRP A 431 -27.93 11.80 -3.78
CA TRP A 431 -27.48 11.79 -5.18
C TRP A 431 -27.84 13.07 -5.96
N ASP A 432 -28.94 13.75 -5.63
CA ASP A 432 -29.34 15.01 -6.27
C ASP A 432 -28.30 16.14 -6.07
N ASP A 433 -27.48 16.08 -5.02
CA ASP A 433 -26.38 17.04 -4.80
C ASP A 433 -25.32 16.97 -5.92
N TRP A 434 -25.26 15.83 -6.63
CA TRP A 434 -24.32 15.55 -7.72
C TRP A 434 -24.97 15.63 -9.11
N ALA A 435 -26.12 16.29 -9.23
CA ALA A 435 -26.83 16.41 -10.51
C ALA A 435 -26.04 17.19 -11.58
N ASP A 436 -24.97 17.91 -11.21
CA ASP A 436 -24.08 18.60 -12.15
C ASP A 436 -23.34 17.65 -13.09
N CYS A 437 -23.19 16.36 -12.75
CA CYS A 437 -22.59 15.37 -13.66
C CYS A 437 -23.50 14.99 -14.84
N LEU A 438 -24.82 15.13 -14.69
CA LEU A 438 -25.79 14.68 -15.69
C LEU A 438 -25.75 15.50 -16.98
N THR A 439 -25.24 16.73 -16.90
CA THR A 439 -25.07 17.64 -18.06
C THR A 439 -23.67 17.57 -18.67
N GLN A 440 -22.79 16.71 -18.16
CA GLN A 440 -21.42 16.55 -18.61
C GLN A 440 -21.27 15.35 -19.54
N ASP A 441 -20.19 15.32 -20.32
CA ASP A 441 -19.78 14.14 -21.09
C ASP A 441 -19.53 12.95 -20.15
N ILE A 442 -20.02 11.76 -20.51
CA ILE A 442 -19.98 10.56 -19.66
C ILE A 442 -18.55 10.09 -19.33
N GLU A 443 -17.57 10.45 -20.14
CA GLU A 443 -16.15 10.14 -19.91
C GLU A 443 -15.45 11.17 -19.01
N LYS A 444 -16.12 12.26 -18.62
CA LYS A 444 -15.57 13.18 -17.61
C LYS A 444 -15.52 12.54 -16.22
N PRO A 445 -14.61 12.99 -15.34
CA PRO A 445 -14.37 12.33 -14.06
C PRO A 445 -15.60 12.16 -13.17
N LYS A 446 -16.46 13.17 -13.06
CA LYS A 446 -17.68 13.14 -12.21
C LYS A 446 -18.72 12.09 -12.65
N PRO A 447 -19.28 12.13 -13.88
CA PRO A 447 -20.25 11.12 -14.31
C PRO A 447 -19.64 9.72 -14.36
N LYS A 448 -18.38 9.59 -14.78
CA LYS A 448 -17.65 8.32 -14.77
C LYS A 448 -17.53 7.75 -13.36
N PHE A 449 -17.17 8.58 -12.38
CA PHE A 449 -17.09 8.18 -10.97
C PHE A 449 -18.44 7.66 -10.46
N VAL A 450 -19.54 8.38 -10.71
CA VAL A 450 -20.89 7.94 -10.28
C VAL A 450 -21.26 6.61 -10.93
N LYS A 451 -21.05 6.45 -12.24
CA LYS A 451 -21.33 5.20 -12.96
C LYS A 451 -20.57 4.01 -12.37
N GLU A 452 -19.28 4.19 -12.09
CA GLU A 452 -18.43 3.16 -11.51
C GLU A 452 -18.81 2.87 -10.04
N VAL A 453 -19.19 3.88 -9.26
CA VAL A 453 -19.69 3.71 -7.87
C VAL A 453 -20.95 2.85 -7.87
N LEU A 454 -21.91 3.15 -8.75
CA LEU A 454 -23.15 2.38 -8.86
C LEU A 454 -22.88 0.95 -9.32
N GLU A 455 -21.91 0.73 -10.23
CA GLU A 455 -21.47 -0.62 -10.60
C GLU A 455 -20.90 -1.38 -9.40
N LYS A 456 -20.05 -0.75 -8.60
CA LYS A 456 -19.50 -1.36 -7.37
C LYS A 456 -20.57 -1.64 -6.32
N CYS A 457 -21.52 -0.73 -6.12
CA CYS A 457 -22.67 -0.95 -5.27
C CYS A 457 -23.50 -2.13 -5.75
N MET A 458 -23.69 -2.29 -7.07
CA MET A 458 -24.39 -3.45 -7.64
C MET A 458 -23.69 -4.76 -7.32
N ARG A 459 -22.36 -4.82 -7.38
CA ARG A 459 -21.57 -6.02 -7.02
C ARG A 459 -21.71 -6.39 -5.54
N LEU A 460 -22.04 -5.43 -4.67
CA LEU A 460 -22.34 -5.63 -3.24
C LEU A 460 -23.85 -5.76 -2.97
N SER A 461 -24.67 -5.78 -4.01
CA SER A 461 -26.13 -5.83 -3.95
C SER A 461 -26.70 -6.55 -5.17
N TYR A 462 -27.75 -6.03 -5.79
CA TYR A 462 -28.33 -6.53 -7.03
C TYR A 462 -28.90 -5.36 -7.85
N HIS A 463 -29.04 -5.55 -9.16
CA HIS A 463 -29.40 -4.48 -10.12
C HIS A 463 -30.62 -3.66 -9.68
N GLN A 464 -31.76 -4.32 -9.38
CA GLN A 464 -32.98 -3.61 -8.98
C GLN A 464 -32.78 -2.74 -7.74
N ARG A 465 -31.98 -3.19 -6.76
CA ARG A 465 -31.70 -2.37 -5.57
C ARG A 465 -30.98 -1.07 -5.93
N ILE A 466 -30.08 -1.11 -6.91
CA ILE A 466 -29.34 0.07 -7.37
C ILE A 466 -30.25 1.02 -8.13
N VAL A 467 -31.18 0.49 -8.92
CA VAL A 467 -32.24 1.27 -9.56
C VAL A 467 -33.09 2.02 -8.53
N ASP A 468 -33.43 1.38 -7.41
CA ASP A 468 -34.34 1.95 -6.41
C ASP A 468 -33.70 3.02 -5.50
N ILE A 469 -32.37 3.07 -5.37
CA ILE A 469 -31.68 3.99 -4.44
C ILE A 469 -31.25 5.32 -5.08
N VAL A 470 -31.35 5.45 -6.40
CA VAL A 470 -30.99 6.67 -7.13
C VAL A 470 -32.25 7.40 -7.64
N PRO A 471 -32.19 8.73 -7.80
CA PRO A 471 -33.27 9.48 -8.44
C PRO A 471 -33.47 9.06 -9.91
N PRO A 472 -34.68 9.19 -10.48
CA PRO A 472 -34.96 8.83 -11.87
C PRO A 472 -34.06 9.54 -12.90
N SER A 473 -33.59 10.76 -12.59
CA SER A 473 -32.67 11.53 -13.43
C SER A 473 -31.30 10.85 -13.63
N PHE A 474 -30.90 9.95 -12.73
CA PHE A 474 -29.63 9.21 -12.79
C PHE A 474 -29.73 7.90 -13.59
N SER A 475 -30.88 7.59 -14.20
CA SER A 475 -31.11 6.28 -14.83
C SER A 475 -30.08 5.91 -15.91
N ALA A 476 -29.52 6.91 -16.61
CA ALA A 476 -28.50 6.70 -17.64
C ALA A 476 -27.12 6.31 -17.08
N LEU A 477 -26.88 6.52 -15.79
CA LEU A 477 -25.63 6.17 -15.11
C LEU A 477 -25.71 4.83 -14.37
N ILE A 478 -26.88 4.20 -14.31
CA ILE A 478 -27.06 2.89 -13.68
C ILE A 478 -26.32 1.83 -14.51
N PRO A 479 -25.56 0.92 -13.87
CA PRO A 479 -24.91 -0.19 -14.58
C PRO A 479 -25.96 -1.08 -15.26
N ALA A 480 -25.62 -1.62 -16.43
CA ALA A 480 -26.50 -2.57 -17.11
C ALA A 480 -26.76 -3.81 -16.25
N ASN A 481 -27.93 -4.43 -16.45
CA ASN A 481 -28.26 -5.69 -15.80
C ASN A 481 -27.23 -6.78 -16.18
N PRO A 482 -26.59 -7.48 -15.23
CA PRO A 482 -25.50 -8.41 -15.51
C PRO A 482 -25.98 -9.76 -16.07
N VAL A 483 -26.56 -9.72 -17.27
CA VAL A 483 -27.03 -10.90 -18.02
C VAL A 483 -25.99 -11.35 -19.05
N CYS A 484 -25.96 -12.65 -19.34
CA CYS A 484 -25.11 -13.18 -20.40
C CYS A 484 -25.66 -12.87 -21.79
N SER A 485 -24.76 -12.79 -22.77
CA SER A 485 -25.06 -12.56 -24.18
C SER A 485 -24.71 -13.81 -24.98
N TYR A 486 -25.63 -14.77 -25.04
CA TYR A 486 -25.42 -16.01 -25.80
C TYR A 486 -25.66 -15.78 -27.30
N LYS A 487 -24.60 -15.91 -28.11
CA LYS A 487 -24.62 -15.63 -29.57
C LYS A 487 -25.60 -16.52 -30.34
N TYR A 488 -25.85 -17.73 -29.85
CA TYR A 488 -26.64 -18.76 -30.53
C TYR A 488 -27.97 -19.04 -29.80
N GLY A 489 -28.53 -18.02 -29.14
CA GLY A 489 -29.83 -18.11 -28.47
C GLY A 489 -31.01 -18.27 -29.42
N GLU A 490 -32.23 -18.33 -28.87
CA GLU A 490 -33.46 -18.57 -29.65
C GLU A 490 -33.75 -17.47 -30.70
N GLU A 491 -33.29 -16.24 -30.44
CA GLU A 491 -33.45 -15.09 -31.36
C GLU A 491 -32.33 -15.00 -32.41
N ALA A 492 -31.35 -15.90 -32.39
CA ALA A 492 -30.21 -15.85 -33.28
C ALA A 492 -30.54 -16.38 -34.68
N ASP A 493 -29.92 -15.80 -35.71
CA ASP A 493 -30.07 -16.28 -37.08
C ASP A 493 -29.43 -17.68 -37.22
N SER A 494 -30.23 -18.66 -37.64
CA SER A 494 -29.78 -20.02 -37.93
C SER A 494 -28.68 -20.10 -39.01
N SER A 495 -28.49 -19.04 -39.81
CA SER A 495 -27.41 -18.92 -40.79
C SER A 495 -26.03 -18.65 -40.17
N LEU A 496 -25.96 -18.34 -38.86
CA LEU A 496 -24.70 -18.05 -38.18
C LEU A 496 -23.73 -19.24 -38.27
N PRO A 497 -22.44 -18.99 -38.60
CA PRO A 497 -21.43 -20.04 -38.60
C PRO A 497 -21.38 -20.78 -37.26
N GLY A 498 -21.42 -22.10 -37.32
CA GLY A 498 -21.39 -22.97 -36.15
C GLY A 498 -22.73 -23.14 -35.40
N PHE A 499 -23.82 -22.47 -35.80
CA PHE A 499 -25.12 -22.56 -35.11
C PHE A 499 -25.59 -24.00 -34.93
N ALA A 500 -25.57 -24.81 -35.99
CA ALA A 500 -25.94 -26.23 -35.92
C ALA A 500 -25.07 -27.03 -34.93
N MET A 501 -23.78 -26.71 -34.84
CA MET A 501 -22.83 -27.39 -33.95
C MET A 501 -23.05 -27.06 -32.48
N THR A 502 -23.58 -25.87 -32.15
CA THR A 502 -23.87 -25.51 -30.76
C THR A 502 -24.90 -26.44 -30.11
N THR A 503 -25.88 -26.92 -30.89
CA THR A 503 -26.88 -27.89 -30.40
C THR A 503 -26.23 -29.24 -30.12
N THR A 504 -25.37 -29.71 -31.01
CA THR A 504 -24.61 -30.97 -30.85
C THR A 504 -23.70 -30.91 -29.62
N VAL A 505 -22.89 -29.86 -29.52
CA VAL A 505 -21.98 -29.62 -28.37
C VAL A 505 -22.78 -29.48 -27.08
N GLY A 506 -23.88 -28.73 -27.10
CA GLY A 506 -24.72 -28.51 -25.92
C GLY A 506 -25.36 -29.80 -25.41
N ASN A 507 -25.82 -30.67 -26.31
CA ASN A 507 -26.36 -31.99 -25.96
C ASN A 507 -25.27 -32.90 -25.41
N ALA A 508 -24.07 -32.91 -26.00
CA ALA A 508 -22.94 -33.67 -25.48
C ALA A 508 -22.57 -33.25 -24.04
N ILE A 509 -22.47 -31.93 -23.78
CA ILE A 509 -22.19 -31.41 -22.44
C ILE A 509 -23.29 -31.81 -21.44
N LYS A 510 -24.57 -31.64 -21.80
CA LYS A 510 -25.72 -32.02 -20.95
C LYS A 510 -25.75 -33.52 -20.63
N ASN A 511 -25.38 -34.35 -21.60
CA ASN A 511 -25.26 -35.80 -21.46
C ASN A 511 -23.96 -36.25 -20.75
N ARG A 512 -23.19 -35.30 -20.22
CA ARG A 512 -21.96 -35.51 -19.45
C ARG A 512 -20.84 -36.18 -20.25
N ALA A 513 -20.75 -35.88 -21.55
CA ALA A 513 -19.68 -36.36 -22.40
C ALA A 513 -18.27 -36.13 -21.82
N SER A 514 -17.33 -37.01 -22.18
CA SER A 514 -15.90 -36.92 -21.84
C SER A 514 -15.20 -35.82 -22.67
N ASN A 515 -13.97 -35.45 -22.32
CA ASN A 515 -13.19 -34.49 -23.10
C ASN A 515 -12.93 -34.98 -24.53
N GLU A 516 -12.59 -36.27 -24.67
CA GLU A 516 -12.36 -36.91 -25.98
C GLU A 516 -13.61 -36.86 -26.86
N GLU A 517 -14.78 -37.19 -26.30
CA GLU A 517 -16.06 -37.13 -27.03
C GLU A 517 -16.38 -35.70 -27.50
N ILE A 518 -16.10 -34.69 -26.68
CA ILE A 518 -16.27 -33.28 -27.07
C ILE A 518 -15.27 -32.90 -28.18
N LEU A 519 -14.00 -33.28 -28.06
CA LEU A 519 -13.00 -33.00 -29.10
C LEU A 519 -13.37 -33.65 -30.43
N ILE A 520 -13.93 -34.87 -30.41
CA ILE A 520 -14.44 -35.55 -31.61
C ILE A 520 -15.58 -34.74 -32.24
N VAL A 521 -16.57 -34.30 -31.45
CA VAL A 521 -17.67 -33.45 -31.95
C VAL A 521 -17.15 -32.14 -32.54
N LEU A 522 -16.10 -31.56 -31.96
CA LEU A 522 -15.52 -30.31 -32.46
C LEU A 522 -14.73 -30.49 -33.77
N LYS A 523 -14.36 -31.71 -34.19
CA LYS A 523 -13.68 -31.93 -35.48
C LYS A 523 -14.53 -31.50 -36.67
N ASP A 524 -15.85 -31.64 -36.55
CA ASP A 524 -16.82 -31.32 -37.62
C ASP A 524 -17.06 -29.80 -37.79
N VAL A 525 -16.44 -28.97 -36.94
CA VAL A 525 -16.54 -27.50 -37.05
C VAL A 525 -15.56 -26.99 -38.10
N PRO A 526 -16.03 -26.28 -39.15
CA PRO A 526 -15.15 -25.79 -40.22
C PRO A 526 -14.15 -24.75 -39.69
N ASN A 527 -12.97 -24.68 -40.29
CA ASN A 527 -11.98 -23.65 -39.96
C ASN A 527 -12.11 -22.47 -40.92
N PRO A 528 -12.53 -21.28 -40.46
CA PRO A 528 -12.65 -20.11 -41.33
C PRO A 528 -11.29 -19.56 -41.80
N ASN A 529 -10.18 -20.03 -41.22
CA ASN A 529 -8.82 -19.63 -41.59
C ASN A 529 -8.14 -20.62 -42.57
N GLN A 530 -8.81 -21.68 -42.99
CA GLN A 530 -8.27 -22.62 -43.99
C GLN A 530 -8.81 -22.26 -45.37
N ASP A 531 -7.91 -22.14 -46.35
CA ASP A 531 -8.26 -22.09 -47.78
C ASP A 531 -8.44 -23.52 -48.32
N ASP A 532 -9.22 -23.69 -49.39
CA ASP A 532 -9.57 -25.01 -49.97
C ASP A 532 -8.36 -25.84 -50.48
N ASP A 533 -7.16 -25.25 -50.56
CA ASP A 533 -5.93 -25.83 -51.11
C ASP A 533 -4.86 -26.21 -50.06
N ASP A 534 -5.09 -25.97 -48.76
CA ASP A 534 -4.15 -26.34 -47.69
C ASP A 534 -4.42 -27.76 -47.16
N ASP A 535 -3.40 -28.62 -47.15
CA ASP A 535 -3.43 -29.95 -46.50
C ASP A 535 -3.97 -29.84 -45.06
N GLU A 536 -4.80 -30.80 -44.62
CA GLU A 536 -5.49 -30.92 -43.33
C GLU A 536 -4.60 -30.66 -42.08
N GLY A 537 -4.20 -29.42 -41.85
CA GLY A 537 -3.35 -29.02 -40.73
C GLY A 537 -4.18 -28.69 -39.48
N ASP A 538 -3.71 -29.16 -38.33
CA ASP A 538 -4.14 -28.81 -36.96
C ASP A 538 -3.88 -27.33 -36.60
N GLY A 539 -4.24 -26.39 -37.48
CA GLY A 539 -4.08 -24.95 -37.28
C GLY A 539 -5.12 -24.36 -36.33
N PHE A 540 -4.85 -23.16 -35.79
CA PHE A 540 -5.78 -22.38 -34.96
C PHE A 540 -7.14 -22.22 -35.65
N ASN A 541 -8.20 -22.70 -35.00
CA ASN A 541 -9.58 -22.60 -35.48
C ASN A 541 -10.44 -21.76 -34.50
N PRO A 542 -10.73 -20.48 -34.83
CA PRO A 542 -11.49 -19.59 -33.96
C PRO A 542 -12.95 -20.07 -33.77
N LEU A 543 -13.56 -20.67 -34.78
CA LEU A 543 -14.96 -21.09 -34.72
C LEU A 543 -15.17 -22.28 -33.76
N LYS A 544 -14.20 -23.21 -33.68
CA LYS A 544 -14.20 -24.29 -32.68
C LYS A 544 -14.26 -23.73 -31.26
N ILE A 545 -13.41 -22.74 -30.98
CA ILE A 545 -13.35 -22.07 -29.68
C ILE A 545 -14.66 -21.34 -29.39
N GLU A 546 -15.16 -20.57 -30.35
CA GLU A 546 -16.37 -19.78 -30.19
C GLU A 546 -17.58 -20.65 -29.86
N VAL A 547 -17.86 -21.66 -30.69
CA VAL A 547 -19.00 -22.57 -30.51
C VAL A 547 -18.90 -23.30 -29.17
N PHE A 548 -17.72 -23.83 -28.83
CA PHE A 548 -17.51 -24.57 -27.60
C PHE A 548 -17.69 -23.67 -26.37
N LEU A 549 -16.97 -22.54 -26.31
CA LEU A 549 -16.94 -21.69 -25.13
C LEU A 549 -18.27 -20.95 -24.92
N GLN A 550 -18.92 -20.43 -25.97
CA GLN A 550 -20.26 -19.84 -25.88
C GLN A 550 -21.26 -20.82 -25.26
N THR A 551 -21.26 -22.07 -25.75
CA THR A 551 -22.18 -23.11 -25.29
C THR A 551 -21.86 -23.53 -23.84
N LEU A 552 -20.58 -23.71 -23.52
CA LEU A 552 -20.13 -24.08 -22.18
C LEU A 552 -20.51 -23.01 -21.15
N LEU A 553 -20.23 -21.74 -21.44
CA LEU A 553 -20.54 -20.62 -20.56
C LEU A 553 -22.05 -20.44 -20.39
N HIS A 554 -22.84 -20.61 -21.46
CA HIS A 554 -24.31 -20.56 -21.39
C HIS A 554 -24.87 -21.62 -20.43
N LEU A 555 -24.44 -22.87 -20.56
CA LEU A 555 -24.87 -23.95 -19.68
C LEU A 555 -24.40 -23.77 -18.22
N ALA A 556 -23.34 -22.99 -18.02
CA ALA A 556 -22.73 -22.74 -16.71
C ALA A 556 -22.98 -21.31 -16.17
N ALA A 557 -23.92 -20.55 -16.75
CA ALA A 557 -24.13 -19.13 -16.45
C ALA A 557 -24.79 -18.85 -15.08
N LYS A 558 -25.24 -19.90 -14.37
CA LYS A 558 -26.04 -19.78 -13.14
C LYS A 558 -25.28 -19.15 -11.97
N SER A 559 -24.00 -19.43 -11.81
CA SER A 559 -23.15 -18.84 -10.77
C SER A 559 -21.67 -19.04 -11.07
N PHE A 560 -20.80 -18.29 -10.37
CA PHE A 560 -19.34 -18.46 -10.47
C PHE A 560 -18.91 -19.90 -10.27
N SER A 561 -19.49 -20.61 -9.29
CA SER A 561 -19.16 -22.02 -9.04
C SER A 561 -19.49 -22.93 -10.22
N HIS A 562 -20.63 -22.72 -10.90
CA HIS A 562 -20.98 -23.52 -12.09
C HIS A 562 -19.96 -23.26 -13.20
N SER A 563 -19.63 -22.00 -13.46
CA SER A 563 -18.63 -21.64 -14.49
C SER A 563 -17.26 -22.21 -14.15
N PHE A 564 -16.80 -22.14 -12.90
CA PHE A 564 -15.52 -22.73 -12.49
C PHE A 564 -15.50 -24.26 -12.61
N SER A 565 -16.58 -24.93 -12.22
CA SER A 565 -16.71 -26.38 -12.38
C SER A 565 -16.74 -26.79 -13.85
N ALA A 566 -17.37 -25.99 -14.71
CA ALA A 566 -17.40 -26.21 -16.15
C ALA A 566 -15.99 -26.09 -16.77
N LEU A 567 -15.26 -25.01 -16.44
CA LEU A 567 -13.87 -24.84 -16.89
C LEU A 567 -12.94 -25.94 -16.38
N ALA A 568 -13.13 -26.40 -15.13
CA ALA A 568 -12.34 -27.49 -14.57
C ALA A 568 -12.66 -28.84 -15.22
N LYS A 569 -13.94 -29.12 -15.49
CA LYS A 569 -14.37 -30.39 -16.11
C LYS A 569 -13.82 -30.53 -17.52
N PHE A 570 -13.88 -29.45 -18.31
CA PHE A 570 -13.43 -29.44 -19.70
C PHE A 570 -12.08 -28.74 -19.89
N HIS A 571 -11.22 -28.80 -18.86
CA HIS A 571 -9.91 -28.16 -18.87
C HIS A 571 -9.02 -28.65 -20.02
N GLU A 572 -9.03 -29.95 -20.29
CA GLU A 572 -8.28 -30.58 -21.39
C GLU A 572 -8.71 -30.04 -22.75
N VAL A 573 -10.02 -29.99 -23.03
CA VAL A 573 -10.56 -29.39 -24.26
C VAL A 573 -10.10 -27.95 -24.42
N LEU A 574 -10.20 -27.16 -23.34
CA LEU A 574 -9.78 -25.75 -23.35
C LEU A 574 -8.28 -25.63 -23.62
N LYS A 575 -7.43 -26.47 -23.00
CA LYS A 575 -5.99 -26.50 -23.22
C LYS A 575 -5.63 -26.83 -24.66
N THR A 576 -6.28 -27.84 -25.26
CA THR A 576 -6.08 -28.19 -26.67
C THR A 576 -6.49 -27.04 -27.60
N LEU A 577 -7.60 -26.39 -27.30
CA LEU A 577 -8.09 -25.25 -28.09
C LEU A 577 -7.25 -23.97 -27.94
N THR A 578 -6.45 -23.86 -26.88
CA THR A 578 -5.59 -22.69 -26.59
C THR A 578 -4.10 -23.04 -26.60
N ASP A 579 -3.69 -23.98 -27.45
CA ASP A 579 -2.27 -24.33 -27.56
C ASP A 579 -1.46 -23.18 -28.20
N SER A 580 -2.06 -22.45 -29.15
CA SER A 580 -1.48 -21.24 -29.75
C SER A 580 -1.85 -19.95 -28.99
N ASP A 581 -1.03 -18.91 -29.15
CA ASP A 581 -1.29 -17.59 -28.56
C ASP A 581 -2.54 -16.92 -29.14
N GLU A 582 -2.84 -17.13 -30.44
CA GLU A 582 -4.10 -16.70 -31.05
C GLU A 582 -5.30 -17.40 -30.39
N GLY A 583 -5.17 -18.69 -30.06
CA GLY A 583 -6.16 -19.46 -29.31
C GLY A 583 -6.47 -18.85 -27.95
N LYS A 584 -5.42 -18.51 -27.17
CA LYS A 584 -5.56 -17.88 -25.85
C LYS A 584 -6.27 -16.51 -25.95
N LEU A 585 -5.87 -15.67 -26.91
CA LEU A 585 -6.49 -14.37 -27.16
C LEU A 585 -7.96 -14.52 -27.59
N HIS A 586 -8.26 -15.50 -28.45
CA HIS A 586 -9.61 -15.72 -28.93
C HIS A 586 -10.55 -16.23 -27.83
N ILE A 587 -10.07 -17.08 -26.90
CA ILE A 587 -10.85 -17.45 -25.71
C ILE A 587 -11.24 -16.22 -24.88
N LEU A 588 -10.32 -15.27 -24.68
CA LEU A 588 -10.58 -14.05 -23.91
C LEU A 588 -11.60 -13.15 -24.62
N ARG A 589 -11.52 -13.05 -25.94
CA ARG A 589 -12.49 -12.33 -26.77
C ARG A 589 -13.89 -12.94 -26.67
N VAL A 590 -14.03 -14.25 -26.87
CA VAL A 590 -15.33 -14.94 -26.79
C VAL A 590 -15.93 -14.82 -25.38
N LEU A 591 -15.08 -14.91 -24.34
CA LEU A 591 -15.49 -14.71 -22.95
C LEU A 591 -16.00 -13.28 -22.71
N TYR A 592 -15.32 -12.28 -23.24
CA TYR A 592 -15.75 -10.88 -23.18
C TYR A 592 -17.08 -10.67 -23.89
N ASP A 593 -17.22 -11.13 -25.14
CA ASP A 593 -18.46 -10.98 -25.91
C ASP A 593 -19.66 -11.60 -25.18
N PHE A 594 -19.44 -12.74 -24.52
CA PHE A 594 -20.47 -13.43 -23.74
C PHE A 594 -20.83 -12.70 -22.43
N TRP A 595 -19.84 -12.15 -21.72
CA TRP A 595 -20.00 -11.57 -20.38
C TRP A 595 -19.84 -10.04 -20.31
N ARG A 596 -19.87 -9.31 -21.42
CA ARG A 596 -19.63 -7.84 -21.48
C ARG A 596 -20.46 -7.02 -20.49
N ASN A 597 -21.68 -7.46 -20.18
CA ASN A 597 -22.57 -6.79 -19.22
C ASN A 597 -22.31 -7.19 -17.75
N HIS A 598 -21.43 -8.15 -17.49
CA HIS A 598 -21.09 -8.64 -16.17
C HIS A 598 -19.56 -8.59 -15.91
N PRO A 599 -18.97 -7.39 -15.71
CA PRO A 599 -17.53 -7.23 -15.51
C PRO A 599 -16.93 -8.07 -14.38
N GLN A 600 -17.66 -8.25 -13.27
CA GLN A 600 -17.22 -9.10 -12.16
C GLN A 600 -17.02 -10.57 -12.59
N MET A 601 -17.89 -11.11 -13.46
CA MET A 601 -17.74 -12.45 -14.00
C MET A 601 -16.49 -12.55 -14.89
N ILE A 602 -16.26 -11.55 -15.75
CA ILE A 602 -15.05 -11.47 -16.56
C ILE A 602 -13.81 -11.53 -15.67
N SER A 603 -13.75 -10.70 -14.61
CA SER A 603 -12.60 -10.66 -13.71
C SER A 603 -12.30 -12.00 -13.06
N VAL A 604 -13.31 -12.72 -12.56
CA VAL A 604 -13.10 -14.01 -11.89
C VAL A 604 -12.79 -15.15 -12.85
N LEU A 605 -13.35 -15.13 -14.07
CA LEU A 605 -13.04 -16.13 -15.08
C LEU A 605 -11.63 -15.92 -15.63
N VAL A 606 -11.20 -14.69 -15.92
CA VAL A 606 -9.80 -14.42 -16.33
C VAL A 606 -8.82 -14.85 -15.23
N ASP A 607 -9.09 -14.55 -13.95
CA ASP A 607 -8.29 -15.07 -12.84
C ASP A 607 -8.21 -16.60 -12.85
N LYS A 608 -9.34 -17.28 -13.09
CA LYS A 608 -9.40 -18.74 -13.13
C LYS A 608 -8.61 -19.31 -14.31
N LEU A 609 -8.77 -18.74 -15.52
CA LEU A 609 -8.08 -19.18 -16.74
C LEU A 609 -6.55 -19.09 -16.59
N ILE A 610 -6.04 -18.02 -15.95
CA ILE A 610 -4.61 -17.88 -15.63
C ILE A 610 -4.16 -18.99 -14.65
N ARG A 611 -4.89 -19.18 -13.56
CA ARG A 611 -4.50 -20.17 -12.52
C ARG A 611 -4.52 -21.60 -13.03
N THR A 612 -5.36 -21.91 -14.01
CA THR A 612 -5.43 -23.24 -14.64
C THR A 612 -4.60 -23.31 -15.93
N GLN A 613 -3.77 -22.30 -16.22
CA GLN A 613 -2.88 -22.25 -17.39
C GLN A 613 -3.60 -22.45 -18.73
N ILE A 614 -4.88 -22.07 -18.82
CA ILE A 614 -5.61 -22.03 -20.10
C ILE A 614 -5.12 -20.82 -20.89
N VAL A 615 -4.91 -19.69 -20.20
CA VAL A 615 -4.22 -18.52 -20.75
C VAL A 615 -3.06 -18.16 -19.82
N ASP A 616 -2.08 -17.45 -20.35
CA ASP A 616 -0.97 -16.90 -19.57
C ASP A 616 -1.17 -15.39 -19.31
N CYS A 617 -0.25 -14.80 -18.53
CA CYS A 617 -0.33 -13.38 -18.19
C CYS A 617 -0.12 -12.47 -19.41
N ALA A 618 0.69 -12.88 -20.38
CA ALA A 618 1.00 -12.09 -21.58
C ALA A 618 -0.22 -12.01 -22.52
N ALA A 619 -0.95 -13.10 -22.70
CA ALA A 619 -2.21 -13.11 -23.44
C ALA A 619 -3.24 -12.15 -22.83
N VAL A 620 -3.37 -12.14 -21.50
CA VAL A 620 -4.29 -11.21 -20.82
C VAL A 620 -3.83 -9.75 -20.94
N ALA A 621 -2.53 -9.47 -20.86
CA ALA A 621 -2.01 -8.14 -21.10
C ALA A 621 -2.32 -7.67 -22.53
N ASN A 622 -2.04 -8.49 -23.54
CA ASN A 622 -2.33 -8.18 -24.94
C ASN A 622 -3.83 -7.99 -25.22
N TRP A 623 -4.69 -8.82 -24.62
CA TRP A 623 -6.14 -8.70 -24.73
C TRP A 623 -6.67 -7.37 -24.15
N ILE A 624 -6.13 -6.91 -23.02
CA ILE A 624 -6.55 -5.64 -22.41
C ILE A 624 -6.30 -4.43 -23.33
N PHE A 625 -5.22 -4.48 -24.12
CA PHE A 625 -4.88 -3.44 -25.10
C PHE A 625 -5.42 -3.73 -26.51
N SER A 626 -6.29 -4.73 -26.67
CA SER A 626 -6.83 -5.09 -27.98
C SER A 626 -7.92 -4.11 -28.45
N PRO A 627 -8.18 -4.03 -29.77
CA PRO A 627 -9.24 -3.19 -30.32
C PRO A 627 -10.63 -3.51 -29.75
N GLU A 628 -10.91 -4.78 -29.41
CA GLU A 628 -12.18 -5.19 -28.82
C GLU A 628 -12.42 -4.57 -27.44
N MET A 629 -11.34 -4.31 -26.69
CA MET A 629 -11.39 -3.68 -25.37
C MET A 629 -11.39 -2.15 -25.43
N ALA A 630 -11.24 -1.53 -26.60
CA ALA A 630 -11.08 -0.07 -26.75
C ALA A 630 -12.24 0.73 -26.11
N HIS A 631 -13.47 0.22 -26.19
CA HIS A 631 -14.64 0.87 -25.60
C HIS A 631 -14.67 0.83 -24.07
N ASP A 632 -14.14 -0.24 -23.47
CA ASP A 632 -14.13 -0.45 -22.02
C ASP A 632 -12.77 -0.10 -21.40
N PHE A 633 -11.76 0.28 -22.20
CA PHE A 633 -10.38 0.54 -21.77
C PHE A 633 -10.27 1.48 -20.57
N THR A 634 -11.11 2.52 -20.52
CA THR A 634 -11.07 3.51 -19.44
C THR A 634 -11.85 3.07 -18.19
N ARG A 635 -12.55 1.92 -18.22
CA ARG A 635 -13.33 1.41 -17.09
C ARG A 635 -12.45 0.69 -16.10
N PHE A 636 -12.86 0.75 -14.83
CA PHE A 636 -12.00 0.37 -13.72
C PHE A 636 -11.70 -1.12 -13.70
N TYR A 637 -12.68 -1.97 -14.04
CA TYR A 637 -12.54 -3.42 -14.00
C TYR A 637 -11.43 -3.96 -14.93
N VAL A 638 -11.12 -3.26 -16.02
CA VAL A 638 -10.02 -3.62 -16.94
C VAL A 638 -8.69 -3.58 -16.21
N TRP A 639 -8.46 -2.49 -15.47
CA TRP A 639 -7.26 -2.29 -14.67
C TRP A 639 -7.21 -3.20 -13.43
N GLU A 640 -8.37 -3.51 -12.84
CA GLU A 640 -8.45 -4.54 -11.80
C GLU A 640 -7.94 -5.90 -12.29
N ILE A 641 -8.31 -6.27 -13.52
CA ILE A 641 -7.84 -7.50 -14.17
C ILE A 641 -6.32 -7.41 -14.39
N LEU A 642 -5.83 -6.34 -15.02
CA LEU A 642 -4.40 -6.18 -15.30
C LEU A 642 -3.55 -6.28 -14.02
N HIS A 643 -3.88 -5.50 -13.00
CA HIS A 643 -3.15 -5.52 -11.73
C HIS A 643 -3.32 -6.86 -11.00
N SER A 644 -4.47 -7.54 -11.13
CA SER A 644 -4.63 -8.88 -10.58
C SER A 644 -3.78 -9.93 -11.31
N THR A 645 -3.57 -9.78 -12.61
CA THR A 645 -2.67 -10.61 -13.43
C THR A 645 -1.23 -10.41 -13.01
N ILE A 646 -0.76 -9.15 -12.93
CA ILE A 646 0.61 -8.83 -12.48
C ILE A 646 0.85 -9.37 -11.06
N ARG A 647 -0.09 -9.17 -10.12
CA ARG A 647 0.04 -9.72 -8.75
C ARG A 647 0.17 -11.25 -8.73
N LYS A 648 -0.50 -11.96 -9.65
CA LYS A 648 -0.37 -13.42 -9.75
C LYS A 648 1.02 -13.80 -10.25
N MET A 649 1.53 -13.11 -11.27
CA MET A 649 2.90 -13.30 -11.77
C MET A 649 3.95 -13.05 -10.67
N ASN A 650 3.81 -11.94 -9.94
CA ASN A 650 4.72 -11.60 -8.84
C ASN A 650 4.70 -12.66 -7.74
N LYS A 651 3.51 -13.14 -7.35
CA LYS A 651 3.37 -14.22 -6.35
C LYS A 651 3.93 -15.55 -6.84
N HIS A 652 3.86 -15.82 -8.15
CA HIS A 652 4.44 -17.02 -8.73
C HIS A 652 5.98 -17.02 -8.57
N VAL A 653 6.63 -15.92 -8.95
CA VAL A 653 8.09 -15.73 -8.79
C VAL A 653 8.48 -15.82 -7.32
N GLN A 654 7.79 -15.10 -6.43
CA GLN A 654 8.06 -15.12 -4.99
C GLN A 654 7.92 -16.52 -4.39
N LYS A 655 6.95 -17.31 -4.85
CA LYS A 655 6.74 -18.68 -4.37
C LYS A 655 7.92 -19.57 -4.75
N ILE A 656 8.35 -19.54 -6.01
CA ILE A 656 9.45 -20.37 -6.49
C ILE A 656 10.77 -19.93 -5.86
N GLN A 657 11.01 -18.61 -5.73
CA GLN A 657 12.17 -18.07 -5.02
C GLN A 657 12.22 -18.58 -3.57
N LYS A 658 11.08 -18.55 -2.87
CA LYS A 658 11.00 -19.07 -1.49
C LYS A 658 11.29 -20.57 -1.43
N GLU A 659 10.80 -21.36 -2.38
CA GLU A 659 11.10 -22.80 -2.46
C GLU A 659 12.60 -23.05 -2.67
N LEU A 660 13.28 -22.22 -3.48
CA LEU A 660 14.73 -22.24 -3.69
C LEU A 660 15.50 -21.85 -2.42
N ASP A 661 15.11 -20.77 -1.74
CA ASP A 661 15.75 -20.32 -0.51
C ASP A 661 15.61 -21.37 0.61
N GLU A 662 14.42 -21.97 0.75
CA GLU A 662 14.17 -23.06 1.70
C GLU A 662 15.01 -24.32 1.39
N ALA A 663 15.30 -24.59 0.12
CA ALA A 663 16.18 -25.69 -0.29
C ALA A 663 17.66 -25.38 0.02
N LYS A 664 18.13 -24.17 -0.29
CA LYS A 664 19.49 -23.70 0.03
C LYS A 664 19.75 -23.71 1.54
N GLU A 665 18.80 -23.23 2.34
CA GLU A 665 18.90 -23.29 3.80
C GLU A 665 19.00 -24.72 4.36
N LYS A 666 18.33 -25.69 3.72
CA LYS A 666 18.43 -27.10 4.13
C LYS A 666 19.82 -27.66 3.85
N LEU A 667 20.39 -27.33 2.68
CA LEU A 667 21.74 -27.73 2.30
C LEU A 667 22.78 -27.15 3.27
N GLU A 668 22.69 -25.85 3.57
CA GLU A 668 23.57 -25.19 4.55
C GLU A 668 23.46 -25.81 5.96
N LYS A 669 22.26 -26.17 6.39
CA LYS A 669 22.05 -26.85 7.69
C LYS A 669 22.67 -28.25 7.69
N GLN A 670 22.64 -28.99 6.58
CA GLN A 670 23.30 -30.28 6.44
C GLN A 670 24.83 -30.15 6.46
N HIS A 671 25.40 -29.19 5.73
CA HIS A 671 26.84 -28.89 5.77
C HIS A 671 27.33 -28.50 7.17
N ASN A 672 26.59 -27.62 7.85
CA ASN A 672 26.91 -27.23 9.22
C ASN A 672 26.79 -28.38 10.23
N LYS A 673 25.92 -29.36 9.97
CA LYS A 673 25.80 -30.57 10.80
C LYS A 673 26.98 -31.52 10.56
N LYS A 674 27.36 -31.77 9.29
CA LYS A 674 28.55 -32.56 8.93
C LYS A 674 29.84 -31.99 9.54
N GLN A 675 30.00 -30.65 9.55
CA GLN A 675 31.16 -30.00 10.18
C GLN A 675 31.19 -30.13 11.72
N ARG A 676 30.06 -30.42 12.37
CA ARG A 676 29.97 -30.58 13.84
C ARG A 676 30.11 -32.03 14.31
N ASP A 677 29.68 -32.99 13.49
CA ASP A 677 29.68 -34.43 13.81
C ASP A 677 30.89 -35.17 13.20
N SER A 678 32.06 -34.52 13.04
CA SER A 678 33.27 -35.09 12.42
C SER A 678 33.99 -36.17 13.26
N GLY A 679 33.25 -36.91 14.10
CA GLY A 679 33.76 -37.97 14.97
C GLY A 679 32.76 -39.13 15.03
N ASP A 680 33.09 -40.18 14.27
CA ASP A 680 32.49 -41.53 14.25
C ASP A 680 31.15 -41.71 13.49
N GLU A 681 31.22 -42.25 12.25
CA GLU A 681 30.42 -43.38 11.70
C GLU A 681 30.47 -43.43 10.13
N GLU A 682 31.30 -44.31 9.55
CA GLU A 682 31.52 -44.47 8.09
C GLU A 682 30.28 -44.95 7.29
N ASP A 683 29.26 -45.53 7.93
CA ASP A 683 28.03 -46.00 7.27
C ASP A 683 26.93 -44.92 7.15
N MET A 684 27.02 -43.84 7.94
CA MET A 684 26.12 -42.67 7.85
C MET A 684 26.54 -41.67 6.78
N GLU A 685 27.81 -41.71 6.34
CA GLU A 685 28.35 -40.79 5.33
C GLU A 685 27.75 -41.03 3.94
N LYS A 686 27.61 -42.30 3.48
CA LYS A 686 27.08 -42.61 2.14
C LYS A 686 25.63 -42.18 1.91
N ASN A 687 24.73 -42.45 2.86
CA ASN A 687 23.33 -42.00 2.74
C ASN A 687 23.23 -40.47 2.74
N SER A 688 24.15 -39.79 3.45
CA SER A 688 24.18 -38.33 3.51
C SER A 688 24.77 -37.66 2.27
N GLU A 689 25.60 -38.36 1.49
CA GLU A 689 26.11 -37.88 0.20
C GLU A 689 25.05 -38.03 -0.90
N ASP A 690 24.32 -39.14 -0.91
CA ASP A 690 23.21 -39.37 -1.85
C ASP A 690 22.05 -38.37 -1.64
N GLU A 691 21.72 -38.05 -0.38
CA GLU A 691 20.72 -37.02 -0.05
C GLU A 691 21.18 -35.60 -0.42
N GLU A 692 22.48 -35.31 -0.28
CA GLU A 692 23.07 -34.01 -0.64
C GLU A 692 23.04 -33.81 -2.16
N GLY A 693 23.46 -34.81 -2.94
CA GLY A 693 23.40 -34.77 -4.40
C GLY A 693 21.97 -34.60 -4.94
N GLN A 694 20.97 -35.23 -4.31
CA GLN A 694 19.56 -35.02 -4.65
C GLN A 694 19.09 -33.58 -4.35
N LEU A 695 19.56 -32.99 -3.25
CA LEU A 695 19.20 -31.64 -2.86
C LEU A 695 19.88 -30.60 -3.75
N GLU A 696 21.13 -30.84 -4.16
CA GLU A 696 21.84 -30.02 -5.15
C GLU A 696 21.15 -30.05 -6.52
N GLU A 697 20.77 -31.23 -7.02
CA GLU A 697 19.99 -31.36 -8.26
C GLU A 697 18.62 -30.66 -8.14
N GLN A 698 17.98 -30.75 -6.98
CA GLN A 698 16.74 -30.02 -6.71
C GLN A 698 16.94 -28.51 -6.73
N ILE A 699 18.05 -28.01 -6.15
CA ILE A 699 18.40 -26.59 -6.14
C ILE A 699 18.66 -26.10 -7.57
N GLU A 700 19.39 -26.86 -8.39
CA GLU A 700 19.65 -26.52 -9.80
C GLU A 700 18.33 -26.41 -10.59
N ARG A 701 17.45 -27.40 -10.47
CA ARG A 701 16.12 -27.36 -11.11
C ARG A 701 15.25 -26.20 -10.61
N LEU A 702 15.36 -25.83 -9.33
CA LEU A 702 14.63 -24.69 -8.77
C LEU A 702 15.22 -23.36 -9.26
N GLN A 703 16.54 -23.27 -9.40
CA GLN A 703 17.25 -22.11 -9.93
C GLN A 703 16.82 -21.83 -11.38
N GLU A 704 16.80 -22.84 -12.25
CA GLU A 704 16.28 -22.72 -13.62
C GLU A 704 14.82 -22.26 -13.67
N LYS A 705 13.98 -22.78 -12.76
CA LYS A 705 12.58 -22.35 -12.65
C LYS A 705 12.43 -20.91 -12.20
N VAL A 706 13.27 -20.43 -11.27
CA VAL A 706 13.27 -19.03 -10.84
C VAL A 706 13.65 -18.13 -12.02
N GLU A 707 14.71 -18.46 -12.75
CA GLU A 707 15.17 -17.67 -13.90
C GLU A 707 14.10 -17.60 -15.00
N SER A 708 13.45 -18.73 -15.30
CA SER A 708 12.32 -18.78 -16.24
C SER A 708 11.14 -17.91 -15.76
N ALA A 709 10.73 -18.04 -14.49
CA ALA A 709 9.63 -17.26 -13.93
C ALA A 709 9.95 -15.76 -13.86
N GLN A 710 11.19 -15.38 -13.55
CA GLN A 710 11.66 -13.99 -13.58
C GLN A 710 11.67 -13.44 -15.01
N SER A 711 12.06 -14.26 -16.00
CA SER A 711 11.99 -13.90 -17.42
C SER A 711 10.54 -13.66 -17.86
N GLU A 712 9.60 -14.54 -17.49
CA GLU A 712 8.16 -14.35 -17.74
C GLU A 712 7.63 -13.06 -17.10
N GLN A 713 8.02 -12.78 -15.84
CA GLN A 713 7.64 -11.56 -15.14
C GLN A 713 8.17 -10.31 -15.84
N LYS A 714 9.45 -10.32 -16.21
CA LYS A 714 10.07 -9.22 -16.96
C LYS A 714 9.36 -9.00 -18.30
N ASN A 715 9.13 -10.07 -19.06
CA ASN A 715 8.45 -10.01 -20.35
C ASN A 715 7.02 -9.47 -20.23
N LEU A 716 6.29 -9.85 -19.17
CA LEU A 716 4.97 -9.28 -18.89
C LEU A 716 5.02 -7.74 -18.76
N PHE A 717 5.96 -7.21 -17.98
CA PHE A 717 6.12 -5.75 -17.87
C PHE A 717 6.54 -5.11 -19.19
N LEU A 718 7.47 -5.72 -19.94
CA LEU A 718 7.88 -5.22 -21.25
C LEU A 718 6.69 -5.13 -22.22
N VAL A 719 5.86 -6.17 -22.29
CA VAL A 719 4.63 -6.18 -23.12
C VAL A 719 3.69 -5.04 -22.70
N ILE A 720 3.44 -4.88 -21.39
CA ILE A 720 2.57 -3.81 -20.89
C ILE A 720 3.11 -2.43 -21.29
N PHE A 721 4.40 -2.17 -21.09
CA PHE A 721 5.02 -0.90 -21.44
C PHE A 721 5.02 -0.65 -22.95
N GLN A 722 5.34 -1.65 -23.77
CA GLN A 722 5.27 -1.54 -25.23
C GLN A 722 3.87 -1.17 -25.71
N ARG A 723 2.82 -1.78 -25.14
CA ARG A 723 1.43 -1.46 -25.48
C ARG A 723 1.04 -0.04 -25.07
N PHE A 724 1.44 0.42 -23.89
CA PHE A 724 1.23 1.81 -23.48
C PHE A 724 1.95 2.80 -24.40
N ILE A 725 3.24 2.57 -24.68
CA ILE A 725 4.05 3.42 -25.55
C ILE A 725 3.38 3.52 -26.92
N MET A 726 2.96 2.40 -27.50
CA MET A 726 2.29 2.35 -28.80
C MET A 726 1.00 3.19 -28.82
N LEU A 727 0.08 2.95 -27.86
CA LEU A 727 -1.21 3.67 -27.83
C LEU A 727 -1.05 5.16 -27.54
N LEU A 728 -0.16 5.52 -26.61
CA LEU A 728 0.10 6.92 -26.29
C LEU A 728 0.76 7.65 -27.46
N THR A 729 1.71 6.99 -28.15
CA THR A 729 2.36 7.57 -29.34
C THR A 729 1.36 7.76 -30.47
N GLU A 730 0.52 6.76 -30.75
CA GLU A 730 -0.55 6.88 -31.76
C GLU A 730 -1.48 8.06 -31.44
N HIS A 731 -1.89 8.21 -30.19
CA HIS A 731 -2.72 9.33 -29.76
C HIS A 731 -2.03 10.68 -29.95
N LEU A 732 -0.77 10.80 -29.51
CA LEU A 732 0.00 12.05 -29.60
C LEU A 732 0.20 12.47 -31.06
N VAL A 733 0.65 11.55 -31.92
CA VAL A 733 0.84 11.78 -33.36
C VAL A 733 -0.49 12.16 -34.03
N ARG A 734 -1.59 11.48 -33.68
CA ARG A 734 -2.93 11.81 -34.21
C ARG A 734 -3.37 13.21 -33.79
N CYS A 735 -3.13 13.60 -32.54
CA CYS A 735 -3.50 14.91 -32.03
C CYS A 735 -2.68 16.02 -32.70
N GLU A 736 -1.37 15.82 -32.83
CA GLU A 736 -0.47 16.74 -33.55
C GLU A 736 -0.89 16.89 -35.02
N THR A 737 -1.13 15.77 -35.72
CA THR A 737 -1.53 15.77 -37.14
C THR A 737 -2.89 16.45 -37.34
N SER A 738 -3.82 16.29 -36.40
CA SER A 738 -5.19 16.81 -36.52
C SER A 738 -5.37 18.20 -35.89
N GLY A 739 -4.34 18.75 -35.22
CA GLY A 739 -4.42 20.02 -34.49
C GLY A 739 -5.43 20.03 -33.35
N VAL A 740 -5.67 18.88 -32.71
CA VAL A 740 -6.60 18.74 -31.57
C VAL A 740 -5.85 18.66 -30.24
N ASP A 741 -6.51 19.01 -29.15
CA ASP A 741 -5.93 18.97 -27.81
C ASP A 741 -5.55 17.54 -27.39
N ILE A 742 -4.33 17.38 -26.88
CA ILE A 742 -3.80 16.12 -26.34
C ILE A 742 -4.52 15.76 -25.03
N ASN A 743 -4.94 16.75 -24.24
CA ASN A 743 -5.48 16.58 -22.89
C ASN A 743 -6.94 16.11 -22.88
N THR A 744 -7.21 15.00 -23.55
CA THR A 744 -8.49 14.31 -23.54
C THR A 744 -8.68 13.51 -22.25
N THR A 745 -9.94 13.17 -21.91
CA THR A 745 -10.26 12.28 -20.78
C THR A 745 -9.65 10.89 -20.96
N TRP A 746 -9.62 10.38 -22.20
CA TRP A 746 -8.94 9.13 -22.54
C TRP A 746 -7.43 9.22 -22.30
N TYR A 747 -6.78 10.31 -22.72
CA TYR A 747 -5.34 10.50 -22.53
C TYR A 747 -4.97 10.57 -21.05
N LYS A 748 -5.71 11.37 -20.25
CA LYS A 748 -5.54 11.42 -18.79
C LYS A 748 -5.61 10.03 -18.17
N ASN A 749 -6.62 9.24 -18.53
CA ASN A 749 -6.72 7.87 -18.03
C ASN A 749 -5.52 7.02 -18.47
N CYS A 750 -5.17 7.02 -19.76
CA CYS A 750 -4.10 6.19 -20.30
C CYS A 750 -2.73 6.50 -19.68
N ILE A 751 -2.36 7.78 -19.58
CA ILE A 751 -1.07 8.21 -19.03
C ILE A 751 -0.98 7.96 -17.51
N GLU A 752 -2.07 8.19 -16.77
CA GLU A 752 -2.11 7.92 -15.32
C GLU A 752 -2.18 6.40 -15.02
N ARG A 753 -2.68 5.58 -15.94
CA ARG A 753 -2.62 4.11 -15.81
C ARG A 753 -1.21 3.58 -16.08
N LEU A 754 -0.46 4.17 -17.02
CA LEU A 754 0.98 3.91 -17.15
C LEU A 754 1.72 4.26 -15.85
N GLN A 755 1.47 5.45 -15.30
CA GLN A 755 2.00 5.89 -14.00
C GLN A 755 1.63 4.90 -12.88
N GLN A 756 0.40 4.39 -12.85
CA GLN A 756 -0.06 3.42 -11.84
C GLN A 756 0.73 2.10 -11.90
N ILE A 757 1.17 1.64 -13.07
CA ILE A 757 2.02 0.44 -13.18
C ILE A 757 3.34 0.64 -12.44
N PHE A 758 4.00 1.79 -12.64
CA PHE A 758 5.21 2.15 -11.91
C PHE A 758 4.96 2.29 -10.41
N LEU A 759 3.91 3.00 -10.01
CA LEU A 759 3.59 3.21 -8.59
C LEU A 759 3.29 1.89 -7.85
N MET A 760 2.47 1.01 -8.43
CA MET A 760 2.05 -0.21 -7.74
C MET A 760 3.13 -1.30 -7.69
N HIS A 761 4.09 -1.28 -8.62
CA HIS A 761 5.08 -2.36 -8.78
C HIS A 761 6.53 -1.86 -8.78
N HIS A 762 6.80 -0.68 -8.22
CA HIS A 762 8.10 0.00 -8.27
C HIS A 762 9.27 -0.91 -7.85
N VAL A 763 9.12 -1.71 -6.78
CA VAL A 763 10.18 -2.60 -6.25
C VAL A 763 10.66 -3.61 -7.30
N ILE A 764 9.72 -4.12 -8.11
CA ILE A 764 10.02 -5.14 -9.13
C ILE A 764 10.57 -4.46 -10.37
N ILE A 765 9.96 -3.35 -10.79
CA ILE A 765 10.36 -2.60 -11.99
C ILE A 765 11.78 -2.03 -11.85
N GLN A 766 12.19 -1.66 -10.64
CA GLN A 766 13.56 -1.20 -10.35
C GLN A 766 14.63 -2.22 -10.77
N GLN A 767 14.33 -3.52 -10.70
CA GLN A 767 15.25 -4.59 -11.12
C GLN A 767 15.48 -4.60 -12.64
N TYR A 768 14.63 -3.93 -13.41
CA TYR A 768 14.66 -3.92 -14.87
C TYR A 768 15.05 -2.56 -15.47
N MET A 769 15.45 -1.59 -14.64
CA MET A 769 15.84 -0.23 -15.06
C MET A 769 16.74 -0.23 -16.29
N GLY A 770 17.87 -0.97 -16.24
CA GLY A 770 18.81 -1.00 -17.37
C GLY A 770 18.22 -1.57 -18.67
N THR A 771 17.21 -2.43 -18.61
CA THR A 771 16.50 -2.87 -19.83
C THR A 771 15.52 -1.81 -20.32
N LEU A 772 14.81 -1.16 -19.39
CA LEU A 772 13.82 -0.13 -19.71
C LEU A 772 14.46 1.11 -20.35
N GLU A 773 15.58 1.59 -19.81
CA GLU A 773 16.31 2.75 -20.34
C GLU A 773 16.86 2.49 -21.75
N ASN A 774 17.39 1.29 -21.97
CA ASN A 774 18.08 0.97 -23.22
C ASN A 774 17.13 0.55 -24.35
N LEU A 775 15.98 -0.05 -24.05
CA LEU A 775 15.11 -0.66 -25.06
C LEU A 775 13.74 0.01 -25.22
N LEU A 776 13.18 0.63 -24.18
CA LEU A 776 11.80 1.14 -24.21
C LEU A 776 11.72 2.64 -24.02
N PHE A 777 12.24 3.16 -22.92
CA PHE A 777 12.14 4.57 -22.53
C PHE A 777 13.42 5.34 -22.93
N THR A 778 13.73 5.30 -24.23
CA THR A 778 14.89 5.97 -24.81
C THR A 778 14.65 7.47 -25.00
N ALA A 779 15.71 8.23 -25.29
CA ALA A 779 15.62 9.67 -25.55
C ALA A 779 14.84 10.05 -26.82
N GLU A 780 14.55 9.09 -27.71
CA GLU A 780 13.76 9.30 -28.93
C GLU A 780 12.25 9.29 -28.67
N LEU A 781 11.84 8.83 -27.49
CA LEU A 781 10.44 8.67 -27.12
C LEU A 781 9.82 10.02 -26.77
N ASP A 782 8.53 10.21 -27.09
CA ASP A 782 7.85 11.48 -26.83
C ASP A 782 7.96 11.90 -25.35
N HIS A 783 8.30 13.18 -25.15
CA HIS A 783 8.60 13.73 -23.83
C HIS A 783 7.48 13.53 -22.79
N HIS A 784 6.20 13.46 -23.20
CA HIS A 784 5.10 13.23 -22.26
C HIS A 784 5.15 11.83 -21.64
N ILE A 785 5.49 10.82 -22.44
CA ILE A 785 5.57 9.43 -21.97
C ILE A 785 6.90 9.23 -21.22
N LEU A 786 8.00 9.78 -21.74
CA LEU A 786 9.31 9.73 -21.09
C LEU A 786 9.29 10.40 -19.71
N ALA A 787 8.50 11.47 -19.53
CA ALA A 787 8.33 12.14 -18.25
C ALA A 787 7.80 11.20 -17.15
N VAL A 788 6.90 10.26 -17.47
CA VAL A 788 6.38 9.29 -16.50
C VAL A 788 7.49 8.36 -16.01
N TYR A 789 8.38 7.94 -16.91
CA TYR A 789 9.53 7.12 -16.55
C TYR A 789 10.55 7.91 -15.71
N GLN A 790 10.86 9.16 -16.08
CA GLN A 790 11.73 10.04 -15.31
C GLN A 790 11.18 10.32 -13.90
N GLN A 791 9.87 10.49 -13.76
CA GLN A 791 9.19 10.60 -12.48
C GLN A 791 9.37 9.34 -11.62
N PHE A 792 9.25 8.16 -12.21
CA PHE A 792 9.50 6.89 -11.53
C PHE A 792 10.95 6.79 -11.03
N CYS A 793 11.93 7.14 -11.86
CA CYS A 793 13.34 7.13 -11.46
C CYS A 793 13.60 8.10 -10.29
N ALA A 794 12.97 9.28 -10.30
CA ALA A 794 13.08 10.28 -9.24
C ALA A 794 12.50 9.86 -7.87
N LEU A 795 11.90 8.67 -7.75
CA LEU A 795 11.45 8.12 -6.46
C LEU A 795 12.60 7.57 -5.61
N GLN A 796 13.75 7.24 -6.22
CA GLN A 796 14.91 6.67 -5.52
C GLN A 796 16.27 7.26 -5.92
N LEU A 797 16.34 8.03 -7.02
CA LEU A 797 17.56 8.71 -7.47
C LEU A 797 17.76 10.08 -6.81
#